data_AF-A0A9E3X7E7-F1
#
_entry.id   AF-A0A9E3X7E7-F1
#
_cell.length_a   1.000
_cell.length_b   1.000
_cell.length_c   1.000
_cell.angle_alpha   90.00
_cell.angle_beta   90.00
_cell.angle_gamma   90.00
#
_symmetry.space_group_name_H-M   'P 1'
#
loop_
_entity.id
_entity.type
_entity.pdbx_description
1 polymer ?
#
loop_
_entity_poly.entity_id
_entity_poly.type
_entity_poly.pdbx_seq_one_letter_code
_entity_poly.pdbx_strand_id
1 'polypeptide(L)'
;ENPIGNRGGGIIVEDNAVESEIRGNIVKFNEGLPLSFGVDDLVEQNQFFQNAANFAQVIGGELKRQQTTWAMQGALNKYQIVGDGILLPAGNRWTIGAGVTTEFDYGLGANIQGTLHASGTITEPIRFTSAQRFAFPLPGDWRGITFNSGSGKFAYASIEFAQDGIVINGGTVNIMSSTVAASQRDGILWQKGSLTLGAGNGFGGNGQFAINTSGKRLEVNDAWFGSASGPAGTGDKVSAGVTVLNPRSDPGPKNSWLTAPILNRGTHHFTISDEQDVHWFRIPVGLRNATIGATLNILSRDYDLFLFSGLDRDSGSPDDIGSLRGIDPEDTGSLRGIGSLRGIPGRLASVDDCSPDYIEGLSNLGAPFNTERLLQAGCNIGNFGEQVQTGVWDQSGWYYLLVAGHNGANTVDESYTLNVSLVSGNPPGNTALRPPVFAPPDEANHNIKTIILTNWKELKATPTLTQAVNSLAARPEVAGVVIDLGDKQKYPAFGPIYNEWKNHQSDPYYANWLAAAIKAFLTAQHSAYPNLHYILIVGGDEVVPFRRIPDEVTIANEATYAQNVPAGSALAASLANGYFHSDDYYAGFSTIPWRGREIFLPELSIGRLVETTTEIEQAVLRFMEQPTLTITNSAVVGYDFMADQAQAIADTMAVANVHTETLIRNDWLAPDLREVWLNRYHVLVSANAHFTHDQAIPAAQYFSAAKQVVTSAEVKQSPHQAHSIVFSIGCHSGLSVPGQEASQFDFAQALVGNGATYIANTGFGYGDADTIGYSERLIQLFVAELLQGGAVGDALQRAKLAYFHELGVRSLTPYHEKVLGVATFYGFPMLQVQPVSGGNSKPLQAATITSAAIPAPVETTASCPGMLQC
;
A
#
# COMPACT_ATOMS: atom_id res chain seq x y z
N GLU A 1 17.19 -16.93 23.46
CA GLU A 1 16.44 -17.56 22.37
C GLU A 1 14.97 -17.60 22.77
N ASN A 2 14.22 -16.55 22.44
CA ASN A 2 12.78 -16.50 22.58
C ASN A 2 12.24 -16.48 21.13
N PRO A 3 11.32 -17.37 20.72
CA PRO A 3 10.85 -17.42 19.33
C PRO A 3 9.97 -16.22 18.95
N ILE A 4 9.59 -15.42 19.93
CA ILE A 4 8.80 -14.19 19.80
C ILE A 4 9.82 -13.05 19.88
N GLY A 5 9.98 -12.26 18.82
CA GLY A 5 10.94 -11.16 18.79
C GLY A 5 10.70 -10.15 19.91
N ASN A 6 11.69 -9.32 20.21
CA ASN A 6 11.46 -8.22 21.16
C ASN A 6 10.50 -7.21 20.52
N ARG A 7 9.26 -7.16 21.00
CA ARG A 7 8.21 -6.23 20.52
C ARG A 7 8.40 -4.79 20.98
N GLY A 8 9.29 -4.55 21.93
CA GLY A 8 9.68 -3.22 22.40
C GLY A 8 10.76 -2.56 21.55
N GLY A 9 11.25 -1.42 22.02
CA GLY A 9 12.43 -0.79 21.45
C GLY A 9 13.71 -1.60 21.72
N GLY A 10 14.68 -1.52 20.82
CA GLY A 10 16.01 -2.11 21.02
C GLY A 10 16.81 -1.31 22.05
N ILE A 11 17.42 -0.19 21.62
CA ILE A 11 18.07 0.79 22.49
C ILE A 11 17.36 2.14 22.34
N ILE A 12 16.69 2.60 23.38
CA ILE A 12 15.94 3.86 23.38
C ILE A 12 16.51 4.75 24.49
N VAL A 13 17.01 5.93 24.11
CA VAL A 13 17.43 6.98 25.04
C VAL A 13 16.25 7.94 25.22
N GLU A 14 15.68 7.98 26.43
CA GLU A 14 14.48 8.79 26.72
C GLU A 14 14.81 10.22 27.17
N ASP A 15 15.99 10.43 27.76
CA ASP A 15 16.43 11.75 28.25
C ASP A 15 17.57 12.31 27.38
N ASN A 16 17.21 13.21 26.46
CA ASN A 16 18.16 13.88 25.55
C ASN A 16 18.99 14.98 26.25
N ALA A 17 18.86 15.17 27.56
CA ALA A 17 19.67 16.13 28.31
C ALA A 17 21.07 15.59 28.67
N VAL A 18 21.30 14.28 28.50
CA VAL A 18 22.57 13.62 28.84
C VAL A 18 23.24 13.09 27.57
N GLU A 19 24.49 13.50 27.33
CA GLU A 19 25.31 12.94 26.26
C GLU A 19 25.59 11.45 26.55
N SER A 20 24.87 10.57 25.85
CA SER A 20 24.98 9.12 26.01
C SER A 20 26.01 8.54 25.03
N GLU A 21 26.61 7.41 25.41
CA GLU A 21 27.51 6.64 24.53
C GLU A 21 26.94 5.25 24.27
N ILE A 22 26.53 4.99 23.03
CA ILE A 22 25.99 3.73 22.55
C ILE A 22 27.06 3.05 21.70
N ARG A 23 27.84 2.16 22.32
CA ARG A 23 29.00 1.55 21.68
C ARG A 23 29.10 0.04 21.90
N GLY A 24 29.39 -0.70 20.83
CA GLY A 24 29.71 -2.13 20.91
C GLY A 24 28.52 -3.05 21.17
N ASN A 25 27.29 -2.58 20.93
CA ASN A 25 26.06 -3.35 21.19
C ASN A 25 25.68 -4.24 20.01
N ILE A 26 24.88 -5.29 20.29
CA ILE A 26 24.27 -6.15 19.28
C ILE A 26 22.75 -6.16 19.50
N VAL A 27 21.98 -5.73 18.51
CA VAL A 27 20.51 -5.73 18.53
C VAL A 27 19.99 -6.51 17.32
N LYS A 28 19.26 -7.59 17.58
CA LYS A 28 18.74 -8.51 16.57
C LYS A 28 17.36 -9.05 16.93
N PHE A 29 16.56 -9.45 15.94
CA PHE A 29 15.20 -9.98 16.11
C PHE A 29 14.27 -9.03 16.88
N ASN A 30 14.46 -7.72 16.69
CA ASN A 30 13.61 -6.68 17.26
C ASN A 30 12.43 -6.39 16.34
N GLU A 31 11.20 -6.54 16.84
CA GLU A 31 9.96 -6.23 16.13
C GLU A 31 9.57 -4.74 16.25
N GLY A 32 10.06 -4.03 17.28
CA GLY A 32 9.87 -2.58 17.45
C GLY A 32 11.01 -1.72 16.84
N LEU A 33 11.09 -0.45 17.26
CA LEU A 33 12.16 0.47 16.83
C LEU A 33 13.53 0.01 17.38
N PRO A 34 14.54 -0.28 16.55
CA PRO A 34 15.78 -0.88 17.03
C PRO A 34 16.67 0.11 17.79
N LEU A 35 16.63 1.40 17.42
CA LEU A 35 17.50 2.44 17.99
C LEU A 35 16.78 3.80 17.95
N SER A 36 16.75 4.50 19.09
CA SER A 36 16.33 5.90 19.22
C SER A 36 17.27 6.65 20.14
N PHE A 37 17.77 7.80 19.71
CA PHE A 37 18.75 8.59 20.47
C PHE A 37 18.68 10.09 20.14
N GLY A 38 19.25 10.93 21.01
CA GLY A 38 19.37 12.37 20.78
C GLY A 38 20.53 12.72 19.84
N VAL A 39 20.42 13.79 19.06
CA VAL A 39 21.43 14.17 18.04
C VAL A 39 22.87 14.27 18.56
N ASP A 40 23.06 14.53 19.86
CA ASP A 40 24.35 14.68 20.54
C ASP A 40 24.93 13.36 21.11
N ASP A 41 24.19 12.24 21.05
CA ASP A 41 24.69 10.95 21.54
C ASP A 41 25.72 10.34 20.59
N LEU A 42 26.71 9.64 21.17
CA LEU A 42 27.72 8.91 20.41
C LEU A 42 27.21 7.53 20.03
N VAL A 43 27.15 7.22 18.73
CA VAL A 43 26.72 5.90 18.25
C VAL A 43 27.80 5.28 17.35
N GLU A 44 28.53 4.30 17.87
CA GLU A 44 29.68 3.72 17.18
C GLU A 44 29.80 2.21 17.40
N GLN A 45 30.26 1.49 16.37
CA GLN A 45 30.67 0.08 16.49
C GLN A 45 29.56 -0.86 17.00
N ASN A 46 28.29 -0.55 16.72
CA ASN A 46 27.17 -1.43 17.04
C ASN A 46 26.84 -2.36 15.86
N GLN A 47 26.14 -3.46 16.13
CA GLN A 47 25.65 -4.40 15.12
C GLN A 47 24.13 -4.54 15.22
N PHE A 48 23.43 -4.03 14.22
CA PHE A 48 22.00 -4.23 14.03
C PHE A 48 21.78 -5.16 12.84
N PHE A 49 21.01 -6.23 13.02
CA PHE A 49 20.66 -7.17 11.95
C PHE A 49 19.40 -7.96 12.28
N GLN A 50 18.65 -8.38 11.25
CA GLN A 50 17.43 -9.19 11.39
C GLN A 50 16.39 -8.53 12.33
N ASN A 51 16.21 -7.22 12.22
CA ASN A 51 15.18 -6.46 12.94
C ASN A 51 14.08 -6.07 11.94
N ALA A 52 12.82 -6.04 12.38
CA ALA A 52 11.67 -5.67 11.55
C ALA A 52 11.82 -4.27 10.94
N ALA A 53 12.39 -3.34 11.71
CA ALA A 53 12.89 -2.06 11.23
C ALA A 53 14.42 -2.01 11.39
N ASN A 54 15.12 -1.48 10.40
CA ASN A 54 16.58 -1.39 10.41
C ASN A 54 17.06 0.04 10.09
N PHE A 55 16.48 1.00 10.81
CA PHE A 55 16.88 2.41 10.83
C PHE A 55 17.00 2.90 12.27
N ALA A 56 17.74 3.97 12.49
CA ALA A 56 17.82 4.65 13.78
C ALA A 56 16.98 5.93 13.75
N GLN A 57 16.17 6.14 14.78
CA GLN A 57 15.50 7.41 15.00
C GLN A 57 16.43 8.36 15.76
N VAL A 58 16.57 9.60 15.26
CA VAL A 58 17.42 10.64 15.84
C VAL A 58 16.54 11.82 16.22
N ILE A 59 16.49 12.18 17.50
CA ILE A 59 15.78 13.36 17.95
C ILE A 59 16.66 14.57 17.63
N GLY A 60 16.24 15.38 16.66
CA GLY A 60 17.01 16.50 16.14
C GLY A 60 17.19 17.64 17.14
N GLY A 61 18.00 18.62 16.74
CA GLY A 61 18.41 19.74 17.58
C GLY A 61 19.79 20.27 17.21
N GLU A 62 20.46 20.90 18.17
CA GLU A 62 21.81 21.43 18.01
C GLU A 62 22.88 20.34 18.21
N LEU A 63 23.79 20.19 17.25
CA LEU A 63 24.98 19.33 17.34
C LEU A 63 26.07 20.02 18.17
N LYS A 64 26.08 19.82 19.49
CA LYS A 64 26.99 20.47 20.44
C LYS A 64 28.39 19.85 20.44
N ARG A 65 28.52 18.57 20.08
CA ARG A 65 29.83 17.91 19.98
C ARG A 65 30.70 18.58 18.91
N GLN A 66 31.98 18.76 19.24
CA GLN A 66 32.99 19.30 18.31
C GLN A 66 33.09 18.45 17.03
N GLN A 67 32.90 17.14 17.14
CA GLN A 67 32.90 16.19 16.03
C GLN A 67 31.77 15.17 16.26
N THR A 68 30.85 15.07 15.30
CA THR A 68 29.83 14.03 15.25
C THR A 68 29.98 13.25 13.95
N THR A 69 30.01 11.93 14.02
CA THR A 69 30.11 11.04 12.86
C THR A 69 28.95 10.06 12.85
N TRP A 70 28.22 9.99 11.75
CA TRP A 70 27.23 8.95 11.51
C TRP A 70 27.78 7.98 10.46
N ALA A 71 27.79 6.70 10.79
CA ALA A 71 28.35 5.63 9.99
C ALA A 71 27.52 4.36 10.17
N MET A 72 27.55 3.45 9.21
CA MET A 72 26.79 2.20 9.28
C MET A 72 27.06 1.44 10.60
N GLN A 73 26.00 0.91 11.21
CA GLN A 73 26.03 0.15 12.47
C GLN A 73 25.69 -1.33 12.18
N GLY A 74 26.55 -2.01 11.45
CA GLY A 74 26.23 -3.32 10.86
C GLY A 74 25.35 -3.15 9.63
N ALA A 75 24.17 -3.78 9.61
CA ALA A 75 23.23 -3.63 8.51
C ALA A 75 22.44 -2.31 8.57
N LEU A 76 22.41 -1.61 9.71
CA LEU A 76 21.70 -0.33 9.87
C LEU A 76 22.50 0.80 9.22
N ASN A 77 21.93 1.41 8.19
CA ASN A 77 22.52 2.53 7.45
C ASN A 77 21.60 3.77 7.34
N LYS A 78 20.38 3.70 7.87
CA LYS A 78 19.38 4.78 7.81
C LYS A 78 19.29 5.52 9.15
N TYR A 79 19.38 6.85 9.12
CA TYR A 79 19.22 7.75 10.25
C TYR A 79 18.05 8.70 10.00
N GLN A 80 16.95 8.50 10.71
CA GLN A 80 15.71 9.27 10.58
C GLN A 80 15.62 10.35 11.64
N ILE A 81 15.76 11.61 11.24
CA ILE A 81 15.67 12.79 12.10
C ILE A 81 14.21 13.14 12.35
N VAL A 82 13.84 13.28 13.63
CA VAL A 82 12.48 13.60 14.09
C VAL A 82 12.50 14.72 15.14
N GLY A 83 11.34 15.30 15.42
CA GLY A 83 11.17 16.31 16.48
C GLY A 83 11.59 17.72 16.07
N ASP A 84 12.88 17.93 15.81
CA ASP A 84 13.44 19.21 15.35
C ASP A 84 14.44 19.02 14.19
N GLY A 85 14.72 20.09 13.47
CA GLY A 85 15.77 20.12 12.46
C GLY A 85 17.17 20.08 13.08
N ILE A 86 18.19 19.96 12.23
CA ILE A 86 19.58 19.98 12.67
C ILE A 86 20.11 21.40 12.65
N LEU A 87 20.71 21.86 13.74
CA LEU A 87 21.58 23.03 13.78
C LEU A 87 23.02 22.55 14.00
N LEU A 88 23.93 22.84 13.07
CA LEU A 88 25.36 22.59 13.23
C LEU A 88 26.09 23.90 13.55
N PRO A 89 26.47 24.17 14.81
CA PRO A 89 27.12 25.41 15.23
C PRO A 89 28.49 25.64 14.59
N ALA A 90 28.93 26.90 14.58
CA ALA A 90 30.28 27.26 14.13
C ALA A 90 31.36 26.57 15.00
N GLY A 91 32.43 26.10 14.37
CA GLY A 91 33.50 25.35 15.02
C GLY A 91 33.28 23.84 15.07
N ASN A 92 32.03 23.37 15.01
CA ASN A 92 31.71 21.95 15.06
C ASN A 92 31.72 21.31 13.66
N ARG A 93 31.92 19.98 13.62
CA ARG A 93 31.88 19.19 12.38
C ARG A 93 30.88 18.05 12.48
N TRP A 94 30.10 17.88 11.42
CA TRP A 94 29.25 16.72 11.18
C TRP A 94 29.76 15.94 9.98
N THR A 95 30.10 14.67 10.18
CA THR A 95 30.61 13.76 9.15
C THR A 95 29.59 12.66 8.89
N ILE A 96 29.21 12.49 7.62
CA ILE A 96 28.39 11.38 7.16
C ILE A 96 29.29 10.38 6.43
N GLY A 97 29.30 9.14 6.91
CA GLY A 97 30.06 8.03 6.32
C GLY A 97 29.44 7.52 5.03
N ALA A 98 30.23 6.84 4.20
CA ALA A 98 29.75 6.21 2.97
C ALA A 98 28.60 5.23 3.23
N GLY A 99 27.67 5.13 2.28
CA GLY A 99 26.49 4.25 2.36
C GLY A 99 25.40 4.68 3.35
N VAL A 100 25.58 5.79 4.07
CA VAL A 100 24.60 6.30 5.03
C VAL A 100 23.49 7.06 4.32
N THR A 101 22.25 6.76 4.72
CA THR A 101 21.05 7.51 4.34
C THR A 101 20.57 8.33 5.54
N THR A 102 20.50 9.65 5.36
CA THR A 102 19.95 10.59 6.33
C THR A 102 18.58 11.05 5.86
N GLU A 103 17.56 10.78 6.67
CA GLU A 103 16.17 11.05 6.39
C GLU A 103 15.64 12.16 7.30
N PHE A 104 15.10 13.24 6.75
CA PHE A 104 14.46 14.30 7.52
C PHE A 104 12.96 14.07 7.58
N ASP A 105 12.37 14.13 8.77
CA ASP A 105 10.92 14.18 8.89
C ASP A 105 10.35 15.47 8.27
N TYR A 106 9.04 15.47 8.06
CA TYR A 106 8.37 16.51 7.29
C TYR A 106 8.66 17.92 7.81
N GLY A 107 8.98 18.84 6.90
CA GLY A 107 9.22 20.25 7.21
C GLY A 107 10.50 20.51 8.01
N LEU A 108 11.28 19.47 8.35
CA LEU A 108 12.58 19.60 8.97
C LEU A 108 13.66 19.89 7.92
N GLY A 109 14.85 20.25 8.37
CA GLY A 109 16.01 20.46 7.50
C GLY A 109 17.26 20.65 8.33
N ALA A 110 18.36 21.02 7.67
CA ALA A 110 19.63 21.28 8.35
C ALA A 110 20.09 22.72 8.14
N ASN A 111 20.47 23.39 9.22
CA ASN A 111 21.10 24.70 9.24
C ASN A 111 22.57 24.56 9.63
N ILE A 112 23.46 24.82 8.68
CA ILE A 112 24.90 24.61 8.82
C ILE A 112 25.60 25.96 9.04
N GLN A 113 26.27 26.07 10.18
CA GLN A 113 27.19 27.14 10.55
C GLN A 113 28.63 26.62 10.76
N GLY A 114 28.77 25.33 11.04
CA GLY A 114 30.04 24.59 11.16
C GLY A 114 30.51 23.96 9.85
N THR A 115 31.04 22.74 9.91
CA THR A 115 31.53 21.99 8.74
C THR A 115 30.73 20.70 8.54
N LEU A 116 29.98 20.60 7.43
CA LEU A 116 29.35 19.35 7.00
C LEU A 116 30.24 18.63 5.98
N HIS A 117 30.61 17.39 6.27
CA HIS A 117 31.43 16.55 5.40
C HIS A 117 30.68 15.27 5.02
N ALA A 118 30.28 15.16 3.75
CA ALA A 118 29.63 13.98 3.18
C ALA A 118 30.43 13.52 1.95
N SER A 119 31.28 12.50 2.12
CA SER A 119 32.07 11.93 1.03
C SER A 119 31.84 10.42 0.98
N GLY A 120 30.91 9.99 0.12
CA GLY A 120 30.64 8.58 -0.16
C GLY A 120 31.54 8.01 -1.24
N THR A 121 31.13 6.89 -1.82
CA THR A 121 31.77 6.27 -2.99
C THR A 121 30.74 5.96 -4.07
N ILE A 122 31.18 5.54 -5.26
CA ILE A 122 30.26 5.15 -6.34
C ILE A 122 29.41 3.92 -5.98
N THR A 123 29.93 3.01 -5.15
CA THR A 123 29.23 1.80 -4.70
C THR A 123 28.47 2.01 -3.39
N GLU A 124 28.87 3.00 -2.59
CA GLU A 124 28.26 3.34 -1.30
C GLU A 124 27.98 4.86 -1.25
N PRO A 125 27.05 5.36 -2.08
CA PRO A 125 26.71 6.77 -2.10
C PRO A 125 26.01 7.17 -0.79
N ILE A 126 26.20 8.43 -0.38
CA ILE A 126 25.47 9.04 0.74
C ILE A 126 24.13 9.55 0.21
N ARG A 127 23.04 9.39 0.95
CA ARG A 127 21.72 9.91 0.56
C ARG A 127 21.15 10.84 1.63
N PHE A 128 20.68 12.01 1.22
CA PHE A 128 19.88 12.92 2.03
C PHE A 128 18.49 13.03 1.42
N THR A 129 17.45 12.67 2.17
CA THR A 129 16.07 12.67 1.65
C THR A 129 15.06 12.87 2.78
N SER A 130 13.76 12.77 2.49
CA SER A 130 12.72 12.78 3.52
C SER A 130 12.49 11.37 4.06
N ALA A 131 12.12 11.28 5.35
CA ALA A 131 11.70 10.03 5.95
C ALA A 131 10.55 9.41 5.15
N GLN A 132 10.45 8.09 5.02
CA GLN A 132 9.31 7.47 4.32
C GLN A 132 8.41 6.80 5.36
N ARG A 133 7.48 7.53 5.99
CA ARG A 133 6.69 6.95 7.09
C ARG A 133 5.65 5.93 6.61
N PHE A 134 4.91 6.25 5.54
CA PHE A 134 3.83 5.39 5.01
C PHE A 134 3.59 5.55 3.50
N ALA A 135 4.32 6.45 2.85
CA ALA A 135 4.28 6.68 1.41
C ALA A 135 5.69 7.02 0.93
N PHE A 136 5.88 7.00 -0.39
CA PHE A 136 7.10 7.45 -1.05
C PHE A 136 7.36 8.95 -0.83
N PRO A 137 8.61 9.43 -0.95
CA PRO A 137 8.92 10.83 -0.70
C PRO A 137 8.31 11.75 -1.77
N LEU A 138 7.87 12.94 -1.36
CA LEU A 138 7.36 13.99 -2.24
C LEU A 138 8.34 15.17 -2.33
N PRO A 139 8.48 15.81 -3.50
CA PRO A 139 9.22 17.07 -3.61
C PRO A 139 8.70 18.12 -2.62
N GLY A 140 9.56 18.56 -1.71
CA GLY A 140 9.21 19.55 -0.69
C GLY A 140 8.88 18.98 0.68
N ASP A 141 9.01 17.67 0.87
CA ASP A 141 8.77 17.03 2.16
C ASP A 141 9.68 17.57 3.26
N TRP A 142 10.89 18.00 2.93
CA TRP A 142 11.84 18.56 3.88
C TRP A 142 12.48 19.82 3.31
N ARG A 143 13.00 20.71 4.16
CA ARG A 143 13.48 22.04 3.77
C ARG A 143 14.79 22.03 2.98
N GLY A 144 15.53 20.92 2.99
CA GLY A 144 16.88 20.85 2.44
C GLY A 144 17.97 21.24 3.43
N ILE A 145 19.16 21.51 2.89
CA ILE A 145 20.36 21.87 3.66
C ILE A 145 20.70 23.33 3.41
N THR A 146 20.66 24.15 4.47
CA THR A 146 20.93 25.59 4.41
C THR A 146 22.27 25.92 5.04
N PHE A 147 23.16 26.56 4.28
CA PHE A 147 24.45 27.09 4.73
C PHE A 147 24.34 28.61 4.93
N ASN A 148 23.93 29.02 6.14
CA ASN A 148 23.93 30.44 6.53
C ASN A 148 25.34 30.97 6.79
N SER A 149 26.23 30.10 7.27
CA SER A 149 27.68 30.33 7.39
C SER A 149 28.39 28.97 7.25
N GLY A 150 29.66 28.86 7.61
CA GLY A 150 30.36 27.57 7.64
C GLY A 150 30.72 27.00 6.26
N SER A 151 30.89 25.67 6.20
CA SER A 151 31.32 24.97 5.00
C SER A 151 30.66 23.61 4.79
N GLY A 152 30.50 23.22 3.52
CA GLY A 152 29.94 21.93 3.11
C GLY A 152 30.79 21.27 2.03
N LYS A 153 31.00 19.96 2.14
CA LYS A 153 31.59 19.14 1.08
C LYS A 153 30.70 17.94 0.78
N PHE A 154 30.35 17.80 -0.50
CA PHE A 154 29.56 16.69 -1.03
C PHE A 154 30.34 15.99 -2.15
N ALA A 155 30.62 14.70 -1.97
CA ALA A 155 31.21 13.83 -2.97
C ALA A 155 30.48 12.48 -2.96
N TYR A 156 30.01 12.00 -4.11
CA TYR A 156 29.17 10.79 -4.21
C TYR A 156 28.00 10.83 -3.22
N ALA A 157 27.31 11.97 -3.18
CA ALA A 157 26.13 12.17 -2.35
C ALA A 157 24.91 12.49 -3.22
N SER A 158 23.71 12.10 -2.78
CA SER A 158 22.45 12.56 -3.36
C SER A 158 21.64 13.38 -2.37
N ILE A 159 21.05 14.48 -2.84
CA ILE A 159 20.14 15.34 -2.09
C ILE A 159 18.82 15.34 -2.87
N GLU A 160 17.78 14.75 -2.28
CA GLU A 160 16.56 14.36 -3.01
C GLU A 160 15.29 14.81 -2.29
N PHE A 161 14.26 15.19 -3.05
CA PHE A 161 12.90 15.50 -2.55
C PHE A 161 12.79 16.68 -1.56
N ALA A 162 13.78 17.57 -1.54
CA ALA A 162 13.75 18.77 -0.70
C ALA A 162 12.82 19.86 -1.27
N GLN A 163 12.53 20.89 -0.47
CA GLN A 163 11.91 22.12 -0.96
C GLN A 163 12.88 22.85 -1.88
N ASP A 164 14.06 23.16 -1.36
CA ASP A 164 15.25 23.46 -2.14
C ASP A 164 16.35 22.49 -1.67
N GLY A 165 17.09 21.87 -2.59
CA GLY A 165 18.10 20.88 -2.19
C GLY A 165 19.18 21.47 -1.28
N ILE A 166 19.91 22.46 -1.79
CA ILE A 166 20.99 23.15 -1.07
C ILE A 166 20.79 24.66 -1.19
N VAL A 167 20.69 25.34 -0.05
CA VAL A 167 20.60 26.80 0.04
C VAL A 167 21.91 27.38 0.58
N ILE A 168 22.53 28.29 -0.16
CA ILE A 168 23.80 28.92 0.24
C ILE A 168 23.55 30.41 0.49
N ASN A 169 23.48 30.79 1.76
CA ASN A 169 23.18 32.14 2.23
C ASN A 169 24.32 32.74 3.08
N GLY A 170 25.56 32.30 2.85
CA GLY A 170 26.75 32.86 3.49
C GLY A 170 27.92 31.90 3.67
N GLY A 171 27.71 30.58 3.53
CA GLY A 171 28.76 29.56 3.65
C GLY A 171 29.59 29.29 2.38
N THR A 172 30.48 28.30 2.47
CA THR A 172 31.31 27.79 1.35
C THR A 172 30.97 26.34 1.05
N VAL A 173 30.45 26.04 -0.13
CA VAL A 173 30.00 24.69 -0.49
C VAL A 173 30.77 24.17 -1.71
N ASN A 174 31.29 22.94 -1.60
CA ASN A 174 31.96 22.22 -2.68
C ASN A 174 31.20 20.93 -3.01
N ILE A 175 30.85 20.73 -4.27
CA ILE A 175 30.04 19.59 -4.73
C ILE A 175 30.72 18.95 -5.95
N MET A 176 30.97 17.65 -5.90
CA MET A 176 31.51 16.89 -7.02
C MET A 176 30.89 15.51 -7.09
N SER A 177 30.76 14.92 -8.29
CA SER A 177 30.24 13.56 -8.48
C SER A 177 28.97 13.28 -7.66
N SER A 178 28.11 14.29 -7.49
CA SER A 178 26.96 14.25 -6.59
C SER A 178 25.69 14.64 -7.34
N THR A 179 24.55 14.25 -6.79
CA THR A 179 23.24 14.43 -7.40
C THR A 179 22.36 15.35 -6.55
N VAL A 180 21.72 16.34 -7.18
CA VAL A 180 20.70 17.18 -6.52
C VAL A 180 19.42 17.18 -7.36
N ALA A 181 18.35 16.60 -6.82
CA ALA A 181 17.24 16.16 -7.64
C ALA A 181 15.89 16.22 -6.94
N ALA A 182 14.83 16.17 -7.76
CA ALA A 182 13.45 16.08 -7.31
C ALA A 182 13.05 17.17 -6.29
N SER A 183 13.70 18.34 -6.33
CA SER A 183 13.37 19.43 -5.41
C SER A 183 12.09 20.13 -5.87
N GLN A 184 11.25 20.56 -4.92
CA GLN A 184 10.00 21.28 -5.21
C GLN A 184 10.26 22.56 -6.00
N ARG A 185 11.34 23.26 -5.65
CA ARG A 185 11.78 24.50 -6.27
C ARG A 185 13.16 24.32 -6.89
N ASP A 186 14.22 24.76 -6.22
CA ASP A 186 15.57 24.79 -6.77
C ASP A 186 16.41 23.60 -6.27
N GLY A 187 17.19 22.99 -7.14
CA GLY A 187 18.21 22.03 -6.71
C GLY A 187 19.25 22.74 -5.83
N ILE A 188 19.88 23.79 -6.36
CA ILE A 188 20.81 24.65 -5.63
C ILE A 188 20.35 26.10 -5.72
N LEU A 189 20.14 26.74 -4.56
CA LEU A 189 19.86 28.17 -4.45
C LEU A 189 21.06 28.91 -3.83
N TRP A 190 21.83 29.62 -4.66
CA TRP A 190 23.02 30.36 -4.25
C TRP A 190 22.77 31.87 -4.11
N GLN A 191 22.59 32.32 -2.87
CA GLN A 191 22.26 33.71 -2.54
C GLN A 191 23.46 34.53 -2.04
N LYS A 192 24.36 33.95 -1.23
CA LYS A 192 25.58 34.58 -0.69
C LYS A 192 26.66 33.51 -0.46
N GLY A 193 27.87 33.91 -0.07
CA GLY A 193 28.97 32.98 0.16
C GLY A 193 29.59 32.46 -1.15
N SER A 194 30.18 31.26 -1.12
CA SER A 194 30.86 30.67 -2.29
C SER A 194 30.34 29.27 -2.62
N LEU A 195 30.27 28.98 -3.92
CA LEU A 195 29.90 27.68 -4.47
C LEU A 195 30.99 27.24 -5.44
N THR A 196 31.48 26.02 -5.29
CA THR A 196 32.36 25.35 -6.26
C THR A 196 31.71 24.05 -6.71
N LEU A 197 31.52 23.90 -8.01
CA LEU A 197 31.04 22.65 -8.63
C LEU A 197 32.20 21.98 -9.36
N GLY A 198 32.56 20.79 -8.91
CA GLY A 198 33.46 19.88 -9.63
C GLY A 198 32.75 19.14 -10.77
N ALA A 199 33.48 18.22 -11.39
CA ALA A 199 33.00 17.35 -12.46
C ALA A 199 31.98 16.29 -11.97
N GLY A 200 31.24 15.70 -12.89
CA GLY A 200 30.37 14.54 -12.65
C GLY A 200 29.08 14.81 -11.87
N ASN A 201 28.66 16.06 -11.70
CA ASN A 201 27.41 16.37 -10.98
C ASN A 201 26.16 16.05 -11.81
N GLY A 202 25.06 15.70 -11.14
CA GLY A 202 23.78 15.38 -11.76
C GLY A 202 22.63 16.20 -11.18
N PHE A 203 21.80 16.74 -12.05
CA PHE A 203 20.56 17.45 -11.73
C PHE A 203 19.42 16.84 -12.54
N GLY A 204 18.22 16.76 -11.95
CA GLY A 204 17.05 16.28 -12.65
C GLY A 204 15.78 16.33 -11.79
N GLY A 205 14.66 16.67 -12.43
CA GLY A 205 13.35 16.75 -11.80
C GLY A 205 13.19 17.88 -10.79
N ASN A 206 14.02 18.92 -10.83
CA ASN A 206 13.86 20.10 -9.96
C ASN A 206 12.80 21.05 -10.55
N GLY A 207 11.88 21.53 -9.70
CA GLY A 207 10.67 22.23 -10.16
C GLY A 207 10.88 23.60 -10.80
N GLN A 208 11.89 24.37 -10.36
CA GLN A 208 12.20 25.71 -10.88
C GLN A 208 13.52 25.73 -11.64
N PHE A 209 14.65 25.57 -10.93
CA PHE A 209 15.98 25.50 -11.53
C PHE A 209 16.80 24.36 -10.94
N ALA A 210 17.64 23.71 -11.74
CA ALA A 210 18.75 22.92 -11.22
C ALA A 210 19.67 23.78 -10.36
N ILE A 211 19.99 24.99 -10.85
CA ILE A 211 20.87 25.95 -10.18
C ILE A 211 20.33 27.37 -10.36
N ASN A 212 20.03 28.02 -9.23
CA ASN A 212 19.61 29.40 -9.13
C ASN A 212 20.67 30.24 -8.40
N THR A 213 21.33 31.16 -9.10
CA THR A 213 22.46 31.94 -8.55
C THR A 213 22.06 33.32 -8.01
N SER A 214 20.76 33.66 -8.05
CA SER A 214 20.26 34.98 -7.66
C SER A 214 21.08 36.13 -8.27
N GLY A 215 21.45 36.02 -9.56
CA GLY A 215 22.18 37.03 -10.33
C GLY A 215 23.70 36.95 -10.30
N LYS A 216 24.31 35.99 -9.59
CA LYS A 216 25.77 35.78 -9.62
C LYS A 216 26.21 34.95 -10.82
N ARG A 217 27.47 35.14 -11.25
CA ARG A 217 28.06 34.33 -12.32
C ARG A 217 28.59 33.00 -11.77
N LEU A 218 28.19 31.91 -12.42
CA LEU A 218 28.69 30.57 -12.18
C LEU A 218 28.96 29.88 -13.52
N GLU A 219 30.13 29.27 -13.66
CA GLU A 219 30.42 28.38 -14.78
C GLU A 219 30.25 26.94 -14.32
N VAL A 220 29.55 26.14 -15.13
CA VAL A 220 29.29 24.73 -14.87
C VAL A 220 29.75 23.91 -16.06
N ASN A 221 30.53 22.88 -15.78
CA ASN A 221 31.07 21.96 -16.77
C ASN A 221 30.83 20.52 -16.33
N ASP A 222 30.70 19.60 -17.29
CA ASP A 222 30.59 18.16 -17.03
C ASP A 222 29.44 17.79 -16.06
N ALA A 223 28.28 18.43 -16.24
CA ALA A 223 27.08 18.18 -15.45
C ALA A 223 25.96 17.58 -16.31
N TRP A 224 25.22 16.64 -15.73
CA TRP A 224 23.99 16.10 -16.29
C TRP A 224 22.79 16.91 -15.78
N PHE A 225 21.84 17.22 -16.65
CA PHE A 225 20.65 18.04 -16.31
C PHE A 225 19.34 17.28 -16.52
N GLY A 226 19.36 15.95 -16.46
CA GLY A 226 18.16 15.11 -16.66
C GLY A 226 17.85 14.83 -18.13
N SER A 227 18.62 15.38 -19.06
CA SER A 227 18.47 15.20 -20.50
C SER A 227 19.78 15.46 -21.23
N ALA A 228 20.02 14.70 -22.31
CA ALA A 228 21.18 14.86 -23.18
C ALA A 228 21.19 16.21 -23.92
N SER A 229 20.04 16.85 -24.04
CA SER A 229 19.90 18.21 -24.59
C SER A 229 20.31 19.31 -23.59
N GLY A 230 20.66 18.94 -22.36
CA GLY A 230 21.04 19.87 -21.31
C GLY A 230 19.92 20.84 -20.90
N PRO A 231 20.26 21.92 -20.17
CA PRO A 231 19.28 22.86 -19.61
C PRO A 231 18.60 23.75 -20.65
N ALA A 232 19.10 23.76 -21.89
CA ALA A 232 18.52 24.51 -23.01
C ALA A 232 17.40 23.74 -23.73
N GLY A 233 17.37 22.41 -23.59
CA GLY A 233 16.33 21.54 -24.13
C GLY A 233 15.34 21.09 -23.07
N THR A 234 15.21 19.77 -22.88
CA THR A 234 14.29 19.15 -21.90
C THR A 234 14.92 18.91 -20.52
N GLY A 235 16.17 19.31 -20.33
CA GLY A 235 16.83 19.26 -19.04
C GLY A 235 16.33 20.32 -18.05
N ASP A 236 16.70 20.17 -16.78
CA ASP A 236 16.40 21.13 -15.73
C ASP A 236 17.00 22.50 -16.06
N LYS A 237 16.18 23.54 -15.96
CA LYS A 237 16.59 24.90 -16.31
C LYS A 237 17.65 25.42 -15.33
N VAL A 238 18.43 26.38 -15.78
CA VAL A 238 19.35 27.15 -14.92
C VAL A 238 19.00 28.64 -14.97
N SER A 239 19.28 29.35 -13.89
CA SER A 239 19.08 30.81 -13.84
C SER A 239 20.06 31.56 -14.76
N ALA A 240 19.72 32.80 -15.13
CA ALA A 240 20.49 33.61 -16.10
C ALA A 240 21.97 33.87 -15.74
N GLY A 241 22.36 33.69 -14.47
CA GLY A 241 23.74 33.82 -14.03
C GLY A 241 24.60 32.57 -14.25
N VAL A 242 24.02 31.47 -14.70
CA VAL A 242 24.72 30.20 -14.91
C VAL A 242 25.09 30.04 -16.39
N THR A 243 26.38 29.88 -16.66
CA THR A 243 26.88 29.50 -17.99
C THR A 243 27.25 28.02 -17.98
N VAL A 244 26.58 27.22 -18.80
CA VAL A 244 26.86 25.79 -18.96
C VAL A 244 27.70 25.59 -20.22
N LEU A 245 28.94 25.12 -20.06
CA LEU A 245 29.92 25.05 -21.15
C LEU A 245 29.82 23.73 -21.93
N ASN A 246 29.84 22.58 -21.23
CA ASN A 246 29.66 21.26 -21.83
C ASN A 246 28.71 20.43 -20.94
N PRO A 247 27.38 20.50 -21.18
CA PRO A 247 26.47 19.59 -20.52
C PRO A 247 26.76 18.16 -21.01
N ARG A 248 26.65 17.17 -20.12
CA ARG A 248 26.85 15.76 -20.48
C ARG A 248 25.74 15.31 -21.43
N SER A 249 26.10 14.66 -22.52
CA SER A 249 25.17 13.97 -23.43
C SER A 249 24.82 12.56 -22.98
N ASP A 250 25.67 11.96 -22.14
CA ASP A 250 25.42 10.68 -21.46
C ASP A 250 25.23 10.91 -19.95
N PRO A 251 24.15 10.40 -19.35
CA PRO A 251 23.92 10.50 -17.91
C PRO A 251 24.99 9.84 -17.02
N GLY A 252 25.83 8.93 -17.54
CA GLY A 252 26.85 8.19 -16.78
C GLY A 252 26.53 6.70 -16.65
N PRO A 253 26.98 6.01 -15.57
CA PRO A 253 26.74 4.58 -15.37
C PRO A 253 25.24 4.27 -15.32
N LYS A 254 24.80 3.26 -16.08
CA LYS A 254 23.38 2.85 -16.16
C LYS A 254 23.14 1.38 -15.81
N ASN A 255 24.18 0.62 -15.46
CA ASN A 255 24.11 -0.84 -15.36
C ASN A 255 23.52 -1.34 -14.02
N SER A 256 23.15 -0.42 -13.11
CA SER A 256 22.56 -0.76 -11.81
C SER A 256 21.48 0.26 -11.42
N TRP A 257 20.40 -0.23 -10.82
CA TRP A 257 19.31 0.59 -10.31
C TRP A 257 19.76 1.52 -9.16
N LEU A 258 20.76 1.11 -8.36
CA LEU A 258 21.33 1.92 -7.27
C LEU A 258 22.01 3.20 -7.77
N THR A 259 22.63 3.12 -8.95
CA THR A 259 23.31 4.25 -9.58
C THR A 259 22.50 4.83 -10.73
N ALA A 260 21.22 4.45 -10.86
CA ALA A 260 20.37 4.85 -11.97
C ALA A 260 20.37 6.39 -12.10
N PRO A 261 20.77 6.93 -13.26
CA PRO A 261 20.71 8.35 -13.49
C PRO A 261 19.28 8.84 -13.56
N ILE A 262 19.10 10.10 -13.21
CA ILE A 262 17.79 10.74 -13.25
C ILE A 262 17.46 11.11 -14.68
N LEU A 263 16.26 10.77 -15.12
CA LEU A 263 15.76 11.11 -16.43
C LEU A 263 14.53 12.01 -16.31
N ASN A 264 14.59 13.17 -16.95
CA ASN A 264 13.45 14.06 -17.06
C ASN A 264 12.43 13.51 -18.06
N ARG A 265 11.19 13.99 -17.98
CA ARG A 265 10.15 13.67 -18.96
C ARG A 265 10.54 14.18 -20.35
N GLY A 266 10.06 13.51 -21.38
CA GLY A 266 10.32 13.85 -22.78
C GLY A 266 11.01 12.72 -23.55
N THR A 267 11.52 13.07 -24.74
CA THR A 267 12.16 12.14 -25.66
C THR A 267 13.67 12.14 -25.48
N HIS A 268 14.25 10.95 -25.39
CA HIS A 268 15.68 10.70 -25.21
C HIS A 268 16.17 9.64 -26.20
N HIS A 269 17.46 9.67 -26.51
CA HIS A 269 18.10 8.74 -27.44
C HIS A 269 19.34 8.13 -26.80
N PHE A 270 19.45 6.81 -26.82
CA PHE A 270 20.58 6.06 -26.25
C PHE A 270 20.93 4.84 -27.11
N THR A 271 22.10 4.26 -26.90
CA THR A 271 22.62 3.09 -27.62
C THR A 271 23.01 2.00 -26.63
N ILE A 272 22.53 0.76 -26.82
CA ILE A 272 23.01 -0.40 -26.06
C ILE A 272 24.25 -0.93 -26.78
N SER A 273 25.41 -0.77 -26.15
CA SER A 273 26.70 -0.99 -26.80
C SER A 273 27.15 -2.45 -26.84
N ASP A 274 26.76 -3.27 -25.86
CA ASP A 274 27.09 -4.69 -25.78
C ASP A 274 25.97 -5.52 -25.13
N GLU A 275 26.16 -6.85 -25.08
CA GLU A 275 25.18 -7.81 -24.54
C GLU A 275 25.02 -7.79 -23.01
N GLN A 276 25.82 -7.01 -22.28
CA GLN A 276 25.70 -6.80 -20.83
C GLN A 276 25.32 -5.35 -20.50
N ASP A 277 25.31 -4.47 -21.51
CA ASP A 277 24.91 -3.09 -21.38
C ASP A 277 23.40 -3.00 -21.18
N VAL A 278 23.01 -2.51 -20.02
CA VAL A 278 21.61 -2.27 -19.68
C VAL A 278 21.44 -0.90 -19.11
N HIS A 279 20.27 -0.33 -19.40
CA HIS A 279 20.03 1.06 -19.09
C HIS A 279 18.94 1.21 -18.04
N TRP A 280 19.37 1.39 -16.79
CA TRP A 280 18.52 1.85 -15.70
C TRP A 280 18.37 3.37 -15.72
N PHE A 281 17.15 3.86 -15.47
CA PHE A 281 16.85 5.26 -15.26
C PHE A 281 15.89 5.41 -14.08
N ARG A 282 15.99 6.52 -13.35
CA ARG A 282 15.00 6.87 -12.31
C ARG A 282 14.29 8.18 -12.63
N ILE A 283 12.99 8.19 -12.40
CA ILE A 283 12.08 9.29 -12.76
C ILE A 283 11.40 9.76 -11.49
N PRO A 284 11.50 11.05 -11.15
CA PRO A 284 10.86 11.58 -9.96
C PRO A 284 9.38 11.85 -10.26
N VAL A 285 8.52 11.24 -9.45
CA VAL A 285 7.07 11.40 -9.52
C VAL A 285 6.58 12.08 -8.25
N GLY A 286 6.18 13.33 -8.40
CA GLY A 286 5.61 14.13 -7.31
C GLY A 286 4.11 14.41 -7.45
N LEU A 287 3.45 13.91 -8.50
CA LEU A 287 2.02 14.16 -8.75
C LEU A 287 1.19 12.94 -8.37
N ARG A 288 0.11 13.16 -7.62
CA ARG A 288 -0.88 12.12 -7.27
C ARG A 288 -1.90 11.94 -8.40
N ASN A 289 -2.51 10.77 -8.45
CA ASN A 289 -3.45 10.31 -9.48
C ASN A 289 -2.89 10.52 -10.90
N ALA A 290 -1.56 10.62 -11.02
CA ALA A 290 -0.86 10.73 -12.28
C ALA A 290 -0.81 9.38 -12.97
N THR A 291 -0.60 9.38 -14.27
CA THR A 291 -0.23 8.18 -15.00
C THR A 291 1.16 8.35 -15.56
N ILE A 292 2.10 7.51 -15.11
CA ILE A 292 3.45 7.45 -15.65
C ILE A 292 3.49 6.41 -16.75
N GLY A 293 4.10 6.76 -17.88
CA GLY A 293 4.30 5.81 -18.96
C GLY A 293 5.58 6.09 -19.73
N ALA A 294 6.13 5.06 -20.32
CA ALA A 294 7.27 5.13 -21.19
C ALA A 294 7.03 4.32 -22.46
N THR A 295 7.57 4.80 -23.58
CA THR A 295 7.54 4.07 -24.85
C THR A 295 8.93 4.00 -25.45
N LEU A 296 9.25 2.83 -26.00
CA LEU A 296 10.37 2.66 -26.91
C LEU A 296 9.83 2.68 -28.34
N ASN A 297 10.40 3.53 -29.18
CA ASN A 297 10.03 3.62 -30.59
C ASN A 297 11.31 3.64 -31.45
N ILE A 298 11.16 3.28 -32.73
CA ILE A 298 12.26 3.30 -33.71
C ILE A 298 13.37 2.34 -33.26
N LEU A 299 13.01 1.06 -33.10
CA LEU A 299 13.97 0.07 -32.63
C LEU A 299 14.82 -0.50 -33.77
N SER A 300 16.14 -0.39 -33.63
CA SER A 300 17.14 -1.01 -34.52
C SER A 300 17.36 -2.50 -34.23
N ARG A 301 17.10 -2.89 -32.99
CA ARG A 301 17.23 -4.23 -32.42
C ARG A 301 16.06 -4.47 -31.48
N ASP A 302 15.86 -5.73 -31.14
CA ASP A 302 14.83 -6.14 -30.20
C ASP A 302 15.22 -5.69 -28.77
N TYR A 303 14.48 -4.73 -28.23
CA TYR A 303 14.75 -4.13 -26.91
C TYR A 303 13.49 -4.21 -26.06
N ASP A 304 13.63 -4.71 -24.84
CA ASP A 304 12.55 -4.82 -23.88
C ASP A 304 12.54 -3.60 -22.94
N LEU A 305 11.35 -3.23 -22.43
CA LEU A 305 11.13 -2.10 -21.52
C LEU A 305 10.43 -2.57 -20.25
N PHE A 306 10.99 -2.21 -19.08
CA PHE A 306 10.42 -2.56 -17.78
C PHE A 306 10.23 -1.32 -16.91
N LEU A 307 9.16 -1.32 -16.12
CA LEU A 307 8.82 -0.26 -15.18
C LEU A 307 8.69 -0.82 -13.76
N PHE A 308 9.42 -0.24 -12.82
CA PHE A 308 9.43 -0.59 -11.40
C PHE A 308 9.12 0.63 -10.53
N SER A 309 8.75 0.38 -9.28
CA SER A 309 8.80 1.40 -8.22
C SER A 309 9.26 0.82 -6.89
N GLY A 310 9.78 1.68 -6.01
CA GLY A 310 10.15 1.30 -4.65
C GLY A 310 11.35 0.38 -4.49
N LEU A 311 12.23 0.27 -5.49
CA LEU A 311 13.50 -0.44 -5.38
C LEU A 311 14.38 0.12 -4.24
N ASP A 312 14.23 1.39 -3.88
CA ASP A 312 14.99 2.02 -2.80
C ASP A 312 14.57 1.61 -1.37
N ARG A 313 13.53 0.78 -1.22
CA ARG A 313 13.20 0.17 0.07
C ARG A 313 14.08 -1.04 0.38
N ASP A 314 14.44 -1.83 -0.64
CA ASP A 314 15.19 -3.09 -0.52
C ASP A 314 16.65 -2.88 -0.06
N SER A 315 17.16 -1.65 -0.10
CA SER A 315 18.55 -1.32 0.25
C SER A 315 18.84 -1.26 1.76
N GLY A 316 18.01 -1.85 2.63
CA GLY A 316 18.19 -1.67 4.08
C GLY A 316 17.51 -2.61 5.08
N SER A 317 16.72 -3.62 4.74
CA SER A 317 16.19 -4.56 5.76
C SER A 317 16.35 -6.04 5.34
N PRO A 318 16.96 -6.90 6.17
CA PRO A 318 16.96 -8.35 5.95
C PRO A 318 15.56 -8.98 5.89
N ASP A 319 14.52 -8.31 6.38
CA ASP A 319 13.14 -8.84 6.35
C ASP A 319 12.41 -8.60 5.01
N ASP A 320 12.89 -7.69 4.14
CA ASP A 320 12.43 -7.60 2.74
C ASP A 320 12.84 -8.87 1.94
N ILE A 321 13.80 -9.65 2.45
CA ILE A 321 14.22 -10.96 1.93
C ILE A 321 13.75 -12.09 2.87
N GLY A 322 13.56 -11.79 4.16
CA GLY A 322 13.34 -12.75 5.24
C GLY A 322 11.88 -13.18 5.46
N SER A 323 10.88 -12.48 4.91
CA SER A 323 9.49 -12.95 4.92
C SER A 323 9.27 -14.17 4.00
N LEU A 324 10.26 -14.48 3.15
CA LEU A 324 10.30 -15.67 2.29
C LEU A 324 10.74 -16.95 3.00
N ARG A 325 10.47 -17.13 4.30
CA ARG A 325 10.79 -18.42 4.98
C ARG A 325 10.05 -19.65 4.43
N GLY A 326 9.22 -19.48 3.40
CA GLY A 326 8.65 -20.55 2.57
C GLY A 326 9.17 -20.64 1.13
N ILE A 327 10.08 -19.79 0.68
CA ILE A 327 10.63 -19.80 -0.68
C ILE A 327 12.17 -19.92 -0.58
N ASP A 328 12.72 -20.86 -1.35
CA ASP A 328 14.12 -21.26 -1.34
C ASP A 328 15.09 -20.07 -1.39
N PRO A 329 16.05 -19.92 -0.44
CA PRO A 329 17.03 -18.83 -0.43
C PRO A 329 17.91 -18.74 -1.68
N GLU A 330 17.96 -19.79 -2.50
CA GLU A 330 18.71 -19.84 -3.76
C GLU A 330 17.96 -19.22 -4.96
N ASP A 331 16.68 -18.85 -4.82
CA ASP A 331 15.80 -18.42 -5.92
C ASP A 331 15.36 -16.94 -5.85
N THR A 332 16.26 -16.06 -5.38
CA THR A 332 16.01 -14.62 -5.16
C THR A 332 16.14 -13.74 -6.41
N GLY A 333 16.26 -14.34 -7.60
CA GLY A 333 16.47 -13.63 -8.87
C GLY A 333 15.79 -14.21 -10.12
N SER A 334 14.96 -15.26 -10.00
CA SER A 334 14.39 -15.89 -11.20
C SER A 334 13.07 -15.26 -11.66
N LEU A 335 13.02 -14.81 -12.93
CA LEU A 335 11.78 -14.47 -13.63
C LEU A 335 10.91 -15.69 -13.94
N ARG A 336 11.46 -16.92 -13.89
CA ARG A 336 10.71 -18.17 -14.13
C ARG A 336 9.66 -18.41 -13.04
N GLY A 337 9.78 -17.73 -11.90
CA GLY A 337 8.82 -17.77 -10.82
C GLY A 337 7.59 -16.88 -11.02
N ILE A 338 7.62 -15.86 -11.89
CA ILE A 338 6.49 -14.93 -12.09
C ILE A 338 5.38 -15.65 -12.88
N GLY A 339 4.53 -16.37 -12.17
CA GLY A 339 3.35 -17.06 -12.71
C GLY A 339 2.31 -16.14 -13.36
N SER A 340 2.54 -14.83 -13.42
CA SER A 340 1.62 -13.89 -14.05
C SER A 340 2.31 -12.60 -14.54
N LEU A 341 2.93 -12.62 -15.72
CA LEU A 341 2.82 -11.45 -16.61
C LEU A 341 1.43 -11.40 -17.30
N ARG A 342 0.62 -12.47 -17.18
CA ARG A 342 -0.76 -12.53 -17.71
C ARG A 342 -1.75 -11.57 -17.04
N GLY A 343 -1.45 -11.08 -15.84
CA GLY A 343 -2.29 -10.14 -15.07
C GLY A 343 -1.89 -8.66 -15.20
N ILE A 344 -0.97 -8.30 -16.10
CA ILE A 344 -0.54 -6.92 -16.33
C ILE A 344 -1.50 -6.28 -17.36
N PRO A 345 -2.17 -5.15 -17.04
CA PRO A 345 -2.96 -4.40 -18.00
C PRO A 345 -2.08 -3.85 -19.13
N GLY A 346 -2.19 -4.43 -20.32
CA GLY A 346 -1.34 -4.10 -21.46
C GLY A 346 -1.10 -5.32 -22.31
N ARG A 347 -0.93 -5.12 -23.61
CA ARG A 347 -0.84 -6.16 -24.63
C ARG A 347 0.42 -7.03 -24.46
N LEU A 348 0.37 -8.03 -23.57
CA LEU A 348 1.34 -9.12 -23.52
C LEU A 348 0.85 -10.24 -24.44
N ALA A 349 1.67 -10.59 -25.45
CA ALA A 349 1.39 -11.70 -26.34
C ALA A 349 1.76 -13.06 -25.70
N SER A 350 2.80 -13.13 -24.85
CA SER A 350 3.08 -14.25 -23.94
C SER A 350 4.18 -13.88 -22.90
N VAL A 351 4.29 -14.63 -21.79
CA VAL A 351 5.42 -14.53 -20.83
C VAL A 351 6.73 -15.05 -21.46
N ASP A 352 6.60 -15.96 -22.42
CA ASP A 352 7.71 -16.57 -23.18
C ASP A 352 8.33 -15.57 -24.18
N ASP A 353 7.69 -14.40 -24.39
CA ASP A 353 8.16 -13.35 -25.31
C ASP A 353 9.17 -12.39 -24.66
N CYS A 354 9.16 -12.25 -23.32
CA CYS A 354 10.25 -11.59 -22.61
C CYS A 354 11.45 -12.54 -22.54
N SER A 355 12.68 -12.06 -22.33
CA SER A 355 13.86 -12.91 -22.10
C SER A 355 14.07 -13.21 -20.59
N PRO A 356 13.39 -14.20 -19.96
CA PRO A 356 13.48 -14.45 -18.52
C PRO A 356 14.90 -14.77 -18.05
N ASP A 357 15.64 -15.54 -18.84
CA ASP A 357 17.02 -15.94 -18.57
C ASP A 357 17.99 -14.74 -18.62
N TYR A 358 17.66 -13.71 -19.39
CA TYR A 358 18.49 -12.50 -19.51
C TYR A 358 18.34 -11.59 -18.28
N ILE A 359 17.13 -11.35 -17.76
CA ILE A 359 16.95 -10.55 -16.53
C ILE A 359 17.46 -11.28 -15.29
N GLU A 360 17.31 -12.60 -15.23
CA GLU A 360 17.97 -13.41 -14.20
C GLU A 360 19.50 -13.25 -14.28
N GLY A 361 20.07 -13.21 -15.49
CA GLY A 361 21.44 -12.77 -15.74
C GLY A 361 21.73 -11.32 -15.28
N LEU A 362 20.81 -10.38 -15.45
CA LEU A 362 20.97 -8.97 -15.03
C LEU A 362 20.94 -8.77 -13.51
N SER A 363 20.18 -9.59 -12.76
CA SER A 363 20.25 -9.61 -11.29
C SER A 363 21.65 -9.99 -10.77
N ASN A 364 22.42 -10.74 -11.56
CA ASN A 364 23.81 -11.11 -11.30
C ASN A 364 24.83 -10.06 -11.77
N LEU A 365 24.44 -9.13 -12.66
CA LEU A 365 25.29 -8.05 -13.18
C LEU A 365 25.14 -6.73 -12.39
N GLY A 366 24.15 -6.64 -11.49
CA GLY A 366 23.88 -5.49 -10.61
C GLY A 366 23.73 -5.87 -9.13
N ALA A 367 23.25 -4.93 -8.31
CA ALA A 367 22.82 -5.27 -6.95
C ALA A 367 21.49 -6.04 -7.00
N PRO A 368 21.32 -7.13 -6.23
CA PRO A 368 20.09 -7.91 -6.24
C PRO A 368 18.88 -6.99 -5.99
N PHE A 369 17.80 -7.20 -6.75
CA PHE A 369 16.57 -6.43 -6.66
C PHE A 369 15.37 -7.38 -6.67
N ASN A 370 14.31 -7.02 -5.95
CA ASN A 370 13.12 -7.86 -5.86
C ASN A 370 12.22 -7.66 -7.09
N THR A 371 12.00 -8.71 -7.88
CA THR A 371 11.11 -8.69 -9.06
C THR A 371 9.65 -8.40 -8.70
N GLU A 372 9.23 -8.54 -7.44
CA GLU A 372 7.90 -8.16 -6.93
C GLU A 372 7.61 -6.66 -7.02
N ARG A 373 8.64 -5.84 -7.26
CA ARG A 373 8.56 -4.39 -7.50
C ARG A 373 8.28 -4.03 -8.96
N LEU A 374 8.23 -5.02 -9.87
CA LEU A 374 7.88 -4.82 -11.28
C LEU A 374 6.40 -4.45 -11.42
N LEU A 375 6.14 -3.32 -12.07
CA LEU A 375 4.78 -2.83 -12.34
C LEU A 375 4.30 -3.30 -13.70
N GLN A 376 5.16 -3.18 -14.72
CA GLN A 376 4.83 -3.54 -16.10
C GLN A 376 6.08 -3.84 -16.91
N ALA A 377 5.92 -4.72 -17.90
CA ALA A 377 6.91 -5.02 -18.93
C ALA A 377 6.28 -4.88 -20.32
N GLY A 378 7.06 -4.38 -21.28
CA GLY A 378 6.82 -4.47 -22.72
C GLY A 378 7.93 -5.30 -23.35
N CYS A 379 7.56 -6.38 -24.03
CA CYS A 379 8.46 -7.34 -24.67
C CYS A 379 7.89 -7.82 -26.01
N ASN A 380 7.56 -6.91 -26.94
CA ASN A 380 7.05 -7.29 -28.25
C ASN A 380 8.19 -7.87 -29.11
N ILE A 381 8.08 -9.15 -29.48
CA ILE A 381 9.09 -9.85 -30.28
C ILE A 381 9.50 -9.06 -31.54
N GLY A 382 10.81 -8.80 -31.68
CA GLY A 382 11.40 -8.12 -32.82
C GLY A 382 11.51 -6.61 -32.64
N ASN A 383 11.58 -5.86 -33.74
CA ASN A 383 11.85 -4.41 -33.69
C ASN A 383 10.57 -3.55 -33.49
N PHE A 384 9.54 -4.09 -32.82
CA PHE A 384 8.32 -3.34 -32.56
C PHE A 384 8.51 -2.40 -31.37
N GLY A 385 7.74 -1.32 -31.31
CA GLY A 385 7.84 -0.41 -30.17
C GLY A 385 7.32 -1.03 -28.88
N GLU A 386 7.96 -0.69 -27.76
CA GLU A 386 7.51 -1.10 -26.43
C GLU A 386 6.72 0.00 -25.73
N GLN A 387 5.81 -0.40 -24.84
CA GLN A 387 5.06 0.52 -24.01
C GLN A 387 4.82 -0.05 -22.61
N VAL A 388 5.07 0.78 -21.61
CA VAL A 388 4.72 0.54 -20.21
C VAL A 388 4.00 1.76 -19.64
N GLN A 389 2.97 1.57 -18.82
CA GLN A 389 2.14 2.61 -18.24
C GLN A 389 1.42 2.15 -16.97
N THR A 390 1.55 2.91 -15.88
CA THR A 390 0.85 2.63 -14.62
C THR A 390 0.27 3.89 -14.00
N GLY A 391 -0.85 3.72 -13.31
CA GLY A 391 -1.36 4.74 -12.40
C GLY A 391 -0.41 4.92 -11.22
N VAL A 392 -0.23 6.17 -10.80
CA VAL A 392 0.54 6.57 -9.62
C VAL A 392 -0.35 6.58 -8.38
N TRP A 393 -1.66 6.84 -8.54
CA TRP A 393 -2.65 6.82 -7.44
C TRP A 393 -2.23 7.76 -6.29
N ASP A 394 -2.22 7.28 -5.04
CA ASP A 394 -1.71 8.03 -3.89
C ASP A 394 -0.20 7.86 -3.63
N GLN A 395 0.54 7.25 -4.57
CA GLN A 395 2.00 7.04 -4.49
C GLN A 395 2.80 8.26 -5.03
N SER A 396 4.12 8.21 -4.82
CA SER A 396 5.08 9.25 -5.20
C SER A 396 6.50 8.67 -5.29
N GLY A 397 7.54 9.51 -5.30
CA GLY A 397 8.93 9.08 -5.20
C GLY A 397 9.56 8.66 -6.52
N TRP A 398 10.46 7.68 -6.45
CA TRP A 398 11.22 7.19 -7.61
C TRP A 398 10.49 6.04 -8.32
N TYR A 399 10.29 6.21 -9.61
CA TYR A 399 9.96 5.13 -10.54
C TYR A 399 11.20 4.81 -11.37
N TYR A 400 11.41 3.54 -11.69
CA TYR A 400 12.59 3.09 -12.40
C TYR A 400 12.21 2.48 -13.74
N LEU A 401 12.94 2.84 -14.79
CA LEU A 401 12.88 2.18 -16.07
C LEU A 401 14.14 1.35 -16.26
N LEU A 402 13.98 0.17 -16.85
CA LEU A 402 15.05 -0.65 -17.38
C LEU A 402 14.80 -0.84 -18.88
N VAL A 403 15.80 -0.53 -19.70
CA VAL A 403 15.86 -0.90 -21.11
C VAL A 403 16.97 -1.92 -21.30
N ALA A 404 16.65 -3.02 -21.96
CA ALA A 404 17.53 -4.18 -22.10
C ALA A 404 17.42 -4.78 -23.49
N GLY A 405 18.54 -5.31 -24.02
CA GLY A 405 18.54 -6.12 -25.24
C GLY A 405 17.83 -7.45 -25.04
N HIS A 406 16.81 -7.74 -25.84
CA HIS A 406 16.22 -9.08 -25.86
C HIS A 406 17.30 -10.10 -26.26
N ASN A 407 17.55 -11.09 -25.41
CA ASN A 407 18.65 -12.05 -25.56
C ASN A 407 20.03 -11.41 -25.88
N GLY A 408 20.33 -10.26 -25.27
CA GLY A 408 21.61 -9.55 -25.46
C GLY A 408 21.71 -8.72 -26.74
N ALA A 409 20.60 -8.46 -27.43
CA ALA A 409 20.59 -7.65 -28.63
C ALA A 409 21.14 -6.23 -28.40
N ASN A 410 22.09 -5.81 -29.23
CA ASN A 410 22.82 -4.55 -29.06
C ASN A 410 23.25 -3.93 -30.42
N THR A 411 23.58 -2.64 -30.40
CA THR A 411 24.24 -1.94 -31.51
C THR A 411 24.87 -0.61 -31.05
N VAL A 412 26.08 -0.34 -31.50
CA VAL A 412 26.82 0.90 -31.20
C VAL A 412 26.51 2.05 -32.17
N ASP A 413 25.92 1.74 -33.33
CA ASP A 413 25.76 2.69 -34.44
C ASP A 413 24.35 3.32 -34.51
N GLU A 414 23.35 2.73 -33.83
CA GLU A 414 21.95 3.13 -33.94
C GLU A 414 21.31 3.29 -32.57
N SER A 415 20.73 4.47 -32.31
CA SER A 415 20.07 4.75 -31.03
C SER A 415 18.60 4.33 -31.03
N TYR A 416 18.13 3.82 -29.89
CA TYR A 416 16.69 3.69 -29.64
C TYR A 416 16.13 5.03 -29.13
N THR A 417 14.82 5.23 -29.33
CA THR A 417 14.13 6.42 -28.81
C THR A 417 13.25 6.05 -27.61
N LEU A 418 13.57 6.61 -26.44
CA LEU A 418 12.78 6.47 -25.22
C LEU A 418 11.97 7.76 -24.97
N ASN A 419 10.65 7.66 -24.94
CA ASN A 419 9.79 8.75 -24.54
C ASN A 419 9.20 8.47 -23.15
N VAL A 420 9.46 9.37 -22.20
CA VAL A 420 8.91 9.30 -20.84
C VAL A 420 7.82 10.36 -20.68
N SER A 421 6.65 9.93 -20.22
CA SER A 421 5.47 10.76 -20.03
C SER A 421 4.92 10.66 -18.61
N LEU A 422 4.36 11.77 -18.12
CA LEU A 422 3.54 11.79 -16.93
C LEU A 422 2.31 12.65 -17.24
N VAL A 423 1.15 12.02 -17.34
CA VAL A 423 -0.11 12.65 -17.75
C VAL A 423 -1.03 12.78 -16.54
N SER A 424 -1.87 13.83 -16.55
CA SER A 424 -3.02 14.03 -15.66
C SER A 424 -2.70 13.76 -14.18
N GLY A 425 -2.17 14.73 -13.44
CA GLY A 425 -1.86 14.52 -12.02
C GLY A 425 -2.15 15.76 -11.19
N ASN A 426 -2.61 15.54 -9.97
CA ASN A 426 -2.79 16.61 -9.00
C ASN A 426 -1.44 16.89 -8.32
N PRO A 427 -1.07 18.17 -8.10
CA PRO A 427 0.03 18.45 -7.20
C PRO A 427 -0.28 17.79 -5.85
N PRO A 428 0.74 17.42 -5.07
CA PRO A 428 0.48 16.93 -3.74
C PRO A 428 -0.33 18.03 -3.03
N GLY A 429 -1.54 17.69 -2.58
CA GLY A 429 -2.29 18.55 -1.66
C GLY A 429 -1.40 18.91 -0.48
N ASN A 430 -1.70 20.02 0.23
CA ASN A 430 -0.88 20.61 1.29
C ASN A 430 0.16 19.63 1.85
N THR A 431 1.45 19.91 1.64
CA THR A 431 2.57 18.97 1.84
C THR A 431 2.67 18.41 3.28
N ALA A 432 1.85 18.88 4.24
CA ALA A 432 1.82 18.51 5.65
C ALA A 432 1.14 17.17 6.02
N LEU A 433 0.73 16.35 5.06
CA LEU A 433 -0.18 15.22 5.30
C LEU A 433 0.62 13.91 5.44
N ARG A 434 1.17 13.65 6.64
CA ARG A 434 1.73 12.36 7.03
C ARG A 434 1.09 11.81 8.30
N PRO A 435 0.97 10.49 8.44
CA PRO A 435 0.52 9.88 9.69
C PRO A 435 1.37 10.36 10.88
N PRO A 436 0.73 10.74 12.00
CA PRO A 436 1.44 11.06 13.23
C PRO A 436 2.28 9.89 13.74
N VAL A 437 3.33 10.18 14.51
CA VAL A 437 4.02 9.16 15.31
C VAL A 437 3.27 9.02 16.62
N PHE A 438 2.96 7.78 16.97
CA PHE A 438 2.33 7.43 18.23
C PHE A 438 3.35 6.66 19.07
N ALA A 439 3.46 7.04 20.34
CA ALA A 439 4.23 6.27 21.30
C ALA A 439 3.45 4.99 21.65
N PRO A 440 4.13 3.84 21.83
CA PRO A 440 3.49 2.68 22.43
C PRO A 440 3.10 3.00 23.88
N PRO A 441 2.04 2.38 24.42
CA PRO A 441 1.73 2.45 25.84
C PRO A 441 2.90 2.03 26.73
N ASP A 442 3.04 2.68 27.90
CA ASP A 442 4.15 2.47 28.85
C ASP A 442 4.25 1.03 29.39
N GLU A 443 3.12 0.31 29.45
CA GLU A 443 3.05 -1.07 29.94
C GLU A 443 2.31 -1.99 28.97
N ALA A 444 2.85 -3.20 28.80
CA ALA A 444 2.18 -4.25 28.04
C ALA A 444 1.01 -4.85 28.83
N ASN A 445 -0.14 -5.02 28.19
CA ASN A 445 -1.31 -5.65 28.79
C ASN A 445 -1.69 -6.94 28.07
N HIS A 446 -1.40 -8.07 28.72
CA HIS A 446 -1.63 -9.42 28.19
C HIS A 446 -3.10 -9.85 28.27
N ASN A 447 -3.95 -9.11 28.98
CA ASN A 447 -5.36 -9.48 29.13
C ASN A 447 -6.23 -8.98 27.98
N ILE A 448 -5.76 -8.03 27.18
CA ILE A 448 -6.52 -7.47 26.05
C ILE A 448 -6.42 -8.40 24.84
N LYS A 449 -7.58 -8.75 24.29
CA LYS A 449 -7.72 -9.56 23.06
C LYS A 449 -8.38 -8.80 21.92
N THR A 450 -9.14 -7.74 22.22
CA THR A 450 -9.88 -6.98 21.21
C THR A 450 -9.62 -5.49 21.33
N ILE A 451 -9.26 -4.84 20.23
CA ILE A 451 -9.39 -3.38 20.10
C ILE A 451 -10.77 -3.07 19.53
N ILE A 452 -11.56 -2.26 20.23
CA ILE A 452 -12.82 -1.72 19.75
C ILE A 452 -12.57 -0.27 19.31
N LEU A 453 -12.52 -0.04 18.00
CA LEU A 453 -12.13 1.22 17.39
C LEU A 453 -13.35 2.03 16.94
N THR A 454 -13.41 3.31 17.30
CA THR A 454 -14.53 4.18 16.95
C THR A 454 -14.13 5.66 16.98
N ASN A 455 -15.05 6.52 16.57
CA ASN A 455 -15.02 7.95 16.86
C ASN A 455 -16.42 8.37 17.31
N TRP A 456 -16.63 8.56 18.61
CA TRP A 456 -17.96 8.81 19.17
C TRP A 456 -18.59 10.09 18.67
N LYS A 457 -17.77 11.09 18.38
CA LYS A 457 -18.22 12.37 17.83
C LYS A 457 -18.73 12.21 16.41
N GLU A 458 -17.98 11.49 15.56
CA GLU A 458 -18.38 11.27 14.16
C GLU A 458 -19.58 10.35 14.04
N LEU A 459 -19.64 9.30 14.86
CA LEU A 459 -20.79 8.40 14.94
C LEU A 459 -22.04 9.05 15.55
N LYS A 460 -21.90 10.22 16.20
CA LYS A 460 -22.96 10.89 16.98
C LYS A 460 -23.54 9.95 18.06
N ALA A 461 -22.65 9.26 18.77
CA ALA A 461 -23.00 8.20 19.71
C ALA A 461 -23.97 8.68 20.82
N THR A 462 -24.96 7.83 21.13
CA THR A 462 -25.85 8.03 22.28
C THR A 462 -25.20 7.50 23.56
N PRO A 463 -25.57 8.00 24.75
CA PRO A 463 -25.08 7.45 26.00
C PRO A 463 -25.36 5.94 26.17
N THR A 464 -26.50 5.47 25.63
CA THR A 464 -26.89 4.05 25.67
C THR A 464 -25.94 3.19 24.83
N LEU A 465 -25.60 3.64 23.62
CA LEU A 465 -24.62 2.95 22.78
C LEU A 465 -23.24 2.93 23.44
N THR A 466 -22.75 4.07 23.93
CA THR A 466 -21.44 4.13 24.61
C THR A 466 -21.42 3.17 25.81
N GLN A 467 -22.51 3.08 26.58
CA GLN A 467 -22.62 2.14 27.69
C GLN A 467 -22.62 0.68 27.20
N ALA A 468 -23.40 0.35 26.17
CA ALA A 468 -23.47 -1.00 25.61
C ALA A 468 -22.11 -1.49 25.10
N VAL A 469 -21.36 -0.64 24.39
CA VAL A 469 -20.02 -0.98 23.89
C VAL A 469 -19.00 -1.14 25.02
N ASN A 470 -19.08 -0.31 26.07
CA ASN A 470 -18.23 -0.51 27.25
C ASN A 470 -18.58 -1.81 28.00
N SER A 471 -19.86 -2.18 28.07
CA SER A 471 -20.28 -3.47 28.63
C SER A 471 -19.79 -4.66 27.78
N LEU A 472 -19.83 -4.54 26.46
CA LEU A 472 -19.26 -5.51 25.53
C LEU A 472 -17.75 -5.68 25.78
N ALA A 473 -17.00 -4.58 25.87
CA ALA A 473 -15.56 -4.60 26.11
C ALA A 473 -15.18 -5.34 27.40
N ALA A 474 -16.01 -5.20 28.46
CA ALA A 474 -15.79 -5.84 29.75
C ALA A 474 -16.11 -7.35 29.78
N ARG A 475 -16.71 -7.92 28.73
CA ARG A 475 -17.03 -9.35 28.67
C ARG A 475 -15.74 -10.19 28.59
N PRO A 476 -15.59 -11.27 29.38
CA PRO A 476 -14.39 -12.12 29.34
C PRO A 476 -14.07 -12.70 27.95
N GLU A 477 -15.10 -13.02 27.17
CA GLU A 477 -14.99 -13.54 25.81
C GLU A 477 -14.53 -12.48 24.79
N VAL A 478 -14.71 -11.19 25.09
CA VAL A 478 -14.27 -10.08 24.25
C VAL A 478 -12.91 -9.54 24.71
N ALA A 479 -12.75 -9.37 26.02
CA ALA A 479 -11.56 -8.79 26.67
C ALA A 479 -11.05 -7.55 25.92
N GLY A 480 -11.95 -6.58 25.77
CA GLY A 480 -11.80 -5.46 24.86
C GLY A 480 -11.26 -4.18 25.51
N VAL A 481 -10.60 -3.36 24.69
CA VAL A 481 -10.30 -1.96 25.00
C VAL A 481 -10.99 -1.05 23.99
N VAL A 482 -11.72 -0.04 24.47
CA VAL A 482 -12.40 0.95 23.62
C VAL A 482 -11.45 2.10 23.33
N ILE A 483 -11.22 2.36 22.04
CA ILE A 483 -10.40 3.45 21.53
C ILE A 483 -11.29 4.41 20.78
N ASP A 484 -11.57 5.56 21.40
CA ASP A 484 -12.26 6.69 20.76
C ASP A 484 -11.26 7.64 20.13
N LEU A 485 -11.14 7.59 18.80
CA LEU A 485 -10.29 8.48 18.01
C LEU A 485 -10.72 9.96 18.12
N GLY A 486 -11.94 10.23 18.60
CA GLY A 486 -12.46 11.55 18.89
C GLY A 486 -11.98 12.16 20.21
N ASP A 487 -11.33 11.37 21.09
CA ASP A 487 -10.80 11.84 22.37
C ASP A 487 -9.57 12.75 22.15
N LYS A 488 -9.81 14.05 22.18
CA LYS A 488 -8.76 15.07 21.98
C LYS A 488 -7.71 15.12 23.08
N GLN A 489 -7.99 14.57 24.27
CA GLN A 489 -7.03 14.56 25.37
C GLN A 489 -6.04 13.41 25.18
N LYS A 490 -6.52 12.24 24.75
CA LYS A 490 -5.66 11.07 24.51
C LYS A 490 -5.01 11.08 23.13
N TYR A 491 -5.77 11.47 22.10
CA TYR A 491 -5.33 11.37 20.71
C TYR A 491 -5.55 12.69 19.95
N PRO A 492 -4.88 13.79 20.36
CA PRO A 492 -5.09 15.12 19.77
C PRO A 492 -4.80 15.18 18.26
N ALA A 493 -4.00 14.24 17.75
CA ALA A 493 -3.58 14.22 16.35
C ALA A 493 -4.71 13.90 15.35
N PHE A 494 -5.75 13.15 15.74
CA PHE A 494 -6.81 12.76 14.80
C PHE A 494 -7.75 13.92 14.42
N GLY A 495 -8.03 14.84 15.35
CA GLY A 495 -8.98 15.93 15.12
C GLY A 495 -8.71 16.76 13.85
N PRO A 496 -7.47 17.27 13.65
CA PRO A 496 -7.08 17.94 12.41
C PRO A 496 -7.20 17.07 11.15
N ILE A 497 -6.85 15.78 11.24
CA ILE A 497 -6.89 14.83 10.12
C ILE A 497 -8.32 14.60 9.62
N TYR A 498 -9.26 14.39 10.55
CA TYR A 498 -10.69 14.29 10.23
C TYR A 498 -11.22 15.56 9.57
N ASN A 499 -10.79 16.75 10.02
CA ASN A 499 -11.23 18.02 9.42
C ASN A 499 -10.76 18.17 7.97
N GLU A 500 -9.50 17.82 7.69
CA GLU A 500 -8.96 17.85 6.32
C GLU A 500 -9.71 16.89 5.40
N TRP A 501 -10.01 15.67 5.85
CA TRP A 501 -10.79 14.73 5.06
C TRP A 501 -12.21 15.24 4.76
N LYS A 502 -12.89 15.79 5.77
CA LYS A 502 -14.21 16.41 5.57
C LYS A 502 -14.21 17.58 4.60
N ASN A 503 -13.13 18.35 4.56
CA ASN A 503 -12.99 19.49 3.64
C ASN A 503 -12.64 19.05 2.21
N HIS A 504 -12.21 17.80 2.01
CA HIS A 504 -11.72 17.26 0.74
C HIS A 504 -12.31 15.87 0.43
N GLN A 505 -13.62 15.70 0.65
CA GLN A 505 -14.30 14.41 0.43
C GLN A 505 -14.21 13.89 -1.01
N SER A 506 -13.98 14.77 -1.99
CA SER A 506 -13.81 14.40 -3.40
C SER A 506 -12.42 13.84 -3.76
N ASP A 507 -11.45 13.85 -2.83
CA ASP A 507 -10.11 13.32 -3.05
C ASP A 507 -9.85 12.11 -2.10
N PRO A 508 -9.82 10.87 -2.65
CA PRO A 508 -9.54 9.64 -1.90
C PRO A 508 -8.29 9.68 -1.03
N TYR A 509 -7.32 10.52 -1.40
CA TYR A 509 -6.08 10.70 -0.65
C TYR A 509 -6.31 11.04 0.81
N TYR A 510 -7.27 11.91 1.13
CA TYR A 510 -7.47 12.38 2.50
C TYR A 510 -8.10 11.30 3.40
N ALA A 511 -8.96 10.45 2.84
CA ALA A 511 -9.47 9.29 3.55
C ALA A 511 -8.34 8.28 3.81
N ASN A 512 -7.50 8.08 2.80
CA ASN A 512 -6.32 7.22 2.87
C ASN A 512 -5.27 7.74 3.86
N TRP A 513 -5.15 9.06 4.03
CA TRP A 513 -4.32 9.67 5.05
C TRP A 513 -4.85 9.40 6.46
N LEU A 514 -6.17 9.52 6.67
CA LEU A 514 -6.78 9.13 7.94
C LEU A 514 -6.60 7.63 8.23
N ALA A 515 -6.82 6.77 7.23
CA ALA A 515 -6.57 5.34 7.37
C ALA A 515 -5.11 5.06 7.76
N ALA A 516 -4.16 5.74 7.12
CA ALA A 516 -2.74 5.60 7.45
C ALA A 516 -2.40 6.10 8.86
N ALA A 517 -3.03 7.19 9.34
CA ALA A 517 -2.90 7.64 10.72
C ALA A 517 -3.43 6.62 11.73
N ILE A 518 -4.57 5.98 11.43
CA ILE A 518 -5.13 4.91 12.25
C ILE A 518 -4.21 3.69 12.23
N LYS A 519 -3.66 3.32 11.08
CA LYS A 519 -2.71 2.20 10.98
C LYS A 519 -1.43 2.42 11.78
N ALA A 520 -0.87 3.63 11.70
CA ALA A 520 0.30 4.02 12.50
C ALA A 520 0.01 3.89 14.00
N PHE A 521 -1.17 4.36 14.42
CA PHE A 521 -1.64 4.22 15.79
C PHE A 521 -1.79 2.75 16.20
N LEU A 522 -2.49 1.94 15.41
CA LEU A 522 -2.69 0.51 15.70
C LEU A 522 -1.37 -0.26 15.76
N THR A 523 -0.39 0.09 14.93
CA THR A 523 0.95 -0.50 14.95
C THR A 523 1.66 -0.20 16.27
N ALA A 524 1.58 1.04 16.76
CA ALA A 524 2.12 1.41 18.07
C ALA A 524 1.37 0.76 19.25
N GLN A 525 0.05 0.53 19.11
CA GLN A 525 -0.72 -0.17 20.14
C GLN A 525 -0.46 -1.68 20.13
N HIS A 526 -0.24 -2.28 18.96
CA HIS A 526 -0.02 -3.71 18.81
C HIS A 526 1.18 -4.21 19.63
N SER A 527 2.25 -3.42 19.75
CA SER A 527 3.40 -3.75 20.59
C SER A 527 3.06 -3.85 22.09
N ALA A 528 2.00 -3.16 22.56
CA ALA A 528 1.57 -3.19 23.96
C ALA A 528 0.49 -4.24 24.27
N TYR A 529 -0.08 -4.93 23.27
CA TYR A 529 -1.10 -5.96 23.46
C TYR A 529 -0.65 -7.31 22.87
N PRO A 530 0.21 -8.09 23.58
CA PRO A 530 0.80 -9.29 23.02
C PRO A 530 -0.18 -10.40 22.61
N ASN A 531 -1.37 -10.42 23.24
CA ASN A 531 -2.44 -11.39 23.01
C ASN A 531 -3.61 -10.80 22.20
N LEU A 532 -3.37 -9.70 21.47
CA LEU A 532 -4.38 -9.11 20.59
C LEU A 532 -4.74 -10.10 19.47
N HIS A 533 -6.03 -10.32 19.26
CA HIS A 533 -6.58 -11.22 18.24
C HIS A 533 -7.59 -10.54 17.33
N TYR A 534 -8.32 -9.54 17.85
CA TYR A 534 -9.48 -8.97 17.17
C TYR A 534 -9.40 -7.45 17.06
N ILE A 535 -9.91 -6.93 15.94
CA ILE A 535 -10.26 -5.53 15.77
C ILE A 535 -11.76 -5.45 15.46
N LEU A 536 -12.51 -4.68 16.25
CA LEU A 536 -13.91 -4.39 15.99
C LEU A 536 -14.07 -2.90 15.70
N ILE A 537 -14.47 -2.55 14.48
CA ILE A 537 -14.79 -1.18 14.10
C ILE A 537 -16.27 -0.90 14.44
N VAL A 538 -16.53 0.20 15.15
CA VAL A 538 -17.88 0.64 15.49
C VAL A 538 -18.21 1.93 14.74
N GLY A 539 -18.87 1.79 13.59
CA GLY A 539 -19.28 2.86 12.68
C GLY A 539 -19.00 2.55 11.19
N GLY A 540 -19.62 3.33 10.29
CA GLY A 540 -19.42 3.25 8.84
C GLY A 540 -18.11 3.89 8.36
N ASP A 541 -17.97 4.04 7.03
CA ASP A 541 -16.80 4.67 6.38
C ASP A 541 -16.55 6.06 6.96
N GLU A 542 -17.61 6.84 7.22
CA GLU A 542 -17.53 8.20 7.76
C GLU A 542 -16.96 8.29 9.19
N VAL A 543 -16.95 7.18 9.94
CA VAL A 543 -16.41 7.11 11.30
C VAL A 543 -14.97 6.59 11.28
N VAL A 544 -14.75 5.44 10.63
CA VAL A 544 -13.43 4.85 10.38
C VAL A 544 -13.41 4.46 8.90
N PRO A 545 -12.65 5.17 8.05
CA PRO A 545 -12.71 4.95 6.62
C PRO A 545 -12.20 3.57 6.25
N PHE A 546 -12.80 2.94 5.24
CA PHE A 546 -12.11 1.86 4.54
C PHE A 546 -10.83 2.40 3.89
N ARG A 547 -9.79 1.57 3.84
CA ARG A 547 -8.65 1.86 2.98
C ARG A 547 -9.14 1.80 1.53
N ARG A 548 -8.89 2.88 0.79
CA ARG A 548 -9.18 2.97 -0.64
C ARG A 548 -7.97 2.42 -1.37
N ILE A 549 -8.10 1.23 -1.95
CA ILE A 549 -7.02 0.53 -2.66
C ILE A 549 -7.20 0.75 -4.16
N PRO A 550 -6.15 1.12 -4.89
CA PRO A 550 -6.17 1.23 -6.35
C PRO A 550 -6.80 0.01 -7.05
N ASP A 551 -7.83 0.26 -7.85
CA ASP A 551 -8.45 -0.76 -8.68
C ASP A 551 -7.79 -0.79 -10.06
N GLU A 552 -6.81 -1.68 -10.20
CA GLU A 552 -6.07 -1.89 -11.45
C GLU A 552 -6.73 -2.91 -12.40
N VAL A 553 -7.87 -3.48 -12.03
CA VAL A 553 -8.57 -4.43 -12.91
C VAL A 553 -9.13 -3.71 -14.14
N THR A 554 -9.13 -4.40 -15.27
CA THR A 554 -9.68 -3.86 -16.52
C THR A 554 -11.14 -4.23 -16.74
N ILE A 555 -11.58 -5.35 -16.17
CA ILE A 555 -12.95 -5.85 -16.24
C ILE A 555 -13.60 -5.65 -14.87
N ALA A 556 -14.79 -5.05 -14.87
CA ALA A 556 -15.54 -4.74 -13.66
C ALA A 556 -14.72 -3.86 -12.68
N ASN A 557 -14.17 -2.77 -13.21
CA ASN A 557 -13.49 -1.74 -12.42
C ASN A 557 -14.51 -0.90 -11.63
N GLU A 558 -14.21 -0.56 -10.37
CA GLU A 558 -15.10 0.21 -9.49
C GLU A 558 -15.54 1.57 -10.06
N ALA A 559 -14.75 2.16 -10.96
CA ALA A 559 -15.12 3.41 -11.64
C ALA A 559 -16.45 3.32 -12.41
N THR A 560 -16.84 2.13 -12.88
CA THR A 560 -18.11 1.94 -13.59
C THR A 560 -19.32 1.92 -12.65
N TYR A 561 -19.10 1.64 -11.36
CA TYR A 561 -20.17 1.57 -10.36
C TYR A 561 -20.51 2.93 -9.74
N ALA A 562 -19.64 3.95 -9.89
CA ALA A 562 -19.79 5.26 -9.25
C ALA A 562 -21.14 5.96 -9.54
N GLN A 563 -21.78 5.67 -10.68
CA GLN A 563 -23.10 6.20 -11.03
C GLN A 563 -24.27 5.61 -10.24
N ASN A 564 -24.06 4.46 -9.58
CA ASN A 564 -25.08 3.76 -8.79
C ASN A 564 -25.12 4.22 -7.33
N VAL A 565 -24.18 5.08 -6.93
CA VAL A 565 -24.13 5.69 -5.59
C VAL A 565 -24.42 7.19 -5.68
N PRO A 566 -24.85 7.83 -4.58
CA PRO A 566 -25.17 9.26 -4.56
C PRO A 566 -24.00 10.15 -5.02
N ALA A 567 -24.24 10.99 -6.04
CA ALA A 567 -23.20 11.87 -6.57
C ALA A 567 -22.73 12.90 -5.53
N GLY A 568 -21.43 13.23 -5.57
CA GLY A 568 -20.83 14.24 -4.70
C GLY A 568 -20.40 13.75 -3.32
N SER A 569 -20.52 12.46 -3.03
CA SER A 569 -20.02 11.88 -1.78
C SER A 569 -18.57 11.40 -1.85
N ALA A 570 -17.99 11.13 -0.68
CA ALA A 570 -16.66 10.53 -0.57
C ALA A 570 -16.60 9.11 -1.16
N LEU A 571 -17.71 8.37 -1.07
CA LEU A 571 -17.84 7.05 -1.68
C LEU A 571 -17.85 7.16 -3.22
N ALA A 572 -18.72 8.01 -3.77
CA ALA A 572 -18.80 8.21 -5.22
C ALA A 572 -17.48 8.71 -5.81
N ALA A 573 -16.79 9.63 -5.13
CA ALA A 573 -15.48 10.10 -5.53
C ALA A 573 -14.42 9.00 -5.49
N SER A 574 -14.44 8.13 -4.47
CA SER A 574 -13.55 6.97 -4.39
C SER A 574 -13.74 6.01 -5.56
N LEU A 575 -14.99 5.61 -5.81
CA LEU A 575 -15.31 4.70 -6.92
C LEU A 575 -14.93 5.34 -8.26
N ALA A 576 -15.32 6.60 -8.51
CA ALA A 576 -15.04 7.30 -9.77
C ALA A 576 -13.53 7.47 -10.06
N ASN A 577 -12.69 7.51 -9.04
CA ASN A 577 -11.23 7.53 -9.19
C ASN A 577 -10.63 6.12 -9.30
N GLY A 578 -11.44 5.06 -9.35
CA GLY A 578 -11.00 3.67 -9.53
C GLY A 578 -10.44 3.06 -8.25
N TYR A 579 -11.07 3.24 -7.09
CA TYR A 579 -10.63 2.60 -5.85
C TYR A 579 -11.69 1.63 -5.31
N PHE A 580 -11.25 0.45 -4.84
CA PHE A 580 -12.06 -0.45 -4.03
C PHE A 580 -11.75 -0.30 -2.54
N HIS A 581 -12.63 -0.83 -1.67
CA HIS A 581 -12.61 -0.61 -0.22
C HIS A 581 -12.26 -1.86 0.56
N SER A 582 -11.35 -1.74 1.53
CA SER A 582 -10.98 -2.86 2.42
C SER A 582 -10.67 -2.41 3.85
N ASP A 583 -11.07 -3.23 4.81
CA ASP A 583 -10.70 -3.11 6.23
C ASP A 583 -9.43 -3.92 6.58
N ASP A 584 -9.02 -4.87 5.74
CA ASP A 584 -7.84 -5.74 6.00
C ASP A 584 -6.56 -4.92 6.28
N TYR A 585 -6.49 -3.71 5.72
CA TYR A 585 -5.45 -2.73 5.98
C TYR A 585 -5.18 -2.51 7.48
N TYR A 586 -6.22 -2.46 8.30
CA TYR A 586 -6.07 -2.24 9.75
C TYR A 586 -5.54 -3.47 10.48
N ALA A 587 -5.75 -4.66 9.93
CA ALA A 587 -5.45 -5.94 10.57
C ALA A 587 -4.16 -6.62 10.10
N GLY A 588 -3.52 -6.18 9.00
CA GLY A 588 -2.24 -6.75 8.53
C GLY A 588 -1.02 -5.93 8.95
N PHE A 589 -0.11 -6.46 9.76
CA PHE A 589 1.05 -5.70 10.29
C PHE A 589 2.35 -5.99 9.55
N SER A 590 2.41 -7.10 8.83
CA SER A 590 3.51 -7.48 7.95
C SER A 590 3.39 -6.75 6.61
N THR A 591 4.53 -6.29 6.11
CA THR A 591 4.59 -5.71 4.77
C THR A 591 4.94 -6.80 3.77
N ILE A 592 4.08 -6.97 2.76
CA ILE A 592 4.37 -7.85 1.63
C ILE A 592 4.43 -6.95 0.39
N PRO A 593 5.64 -6.61 -0.09
CA PRO A 593 5.84 -5.90 -1.34
C PRO A 593 5.10 -6.54 -2.51
N TRP A 594 4.30 -5.77 -3.22
CA TRP A 594 3.65 -6.23 -4.44
C TRP A 594 3.30 -5.04 -5.34
N ARG A 595 3.81 -5.03 -6.57
CA ARG A 595 3.54 -4.00 -7.60
C ARG A 595 3.70 -2.57 -7.08
N GLY A 596 4.82 -2.30 -6.42
CA GLY A 596 5.13 -0.96 -5.93
C GLY A 596 4.35 -0.50 -4.71
N ARG A 597 3.46 -1.34 -4.17
CA ARG A 597 2.75 -1.13 -2.91
C ARG A 597 2.87 -2.36 -2.02
N GLU A 598 2.04 -2.40 -0.99
CA GLU A 598 1.89 -3.53 -0.08
C GLU A 598 0.55 -4.20 -0.37
N ILE A 599 0.52 -5.53 -0.35
CA ILE A 599 -0.74 -6.27 -0.23
C ILE A 599 -1.12 -6.37 1.25
N PHE A 600 -2.40 -6.17 1.55
CA PHE A 600 -2.92 -6.24 2.91
C PHE A 600 -3.57 -7.60 3.16
N LEU A 601 -2.91 -8.44 3.95
CA LEU A 601 -3.47 -9.68 4.47
C LEU A 601 -3.72 -9.53 5.97
N PRO A 602 -4.93 -9.86 6.46
CA PRO A 602 -5.23 -9.69 7.88
C PRO A 602 -4.48 -10.73 8.73
N GLU A 603 -3.70 -10.26 9.70
CA GLU A 603 -3.12 -11.11 10.76
C GLU A 603 -4.06 -11.23 11.95
N LEU A 604 -4.85 -10.19 12.20
CA LEU A 604 -5.92 -10.17 13.18
C LEU A 604 -7.29 -10.35 12.51
N SER A 605 -8.24 -10.89 13.25
CA SER A 605 -9.61 -11.00 12.78
C SER A 605 -10.32 -9.66 12.94
N ILE A 606 -10.75 -9.06 11.83
CA ILE A 606 -11.40 -7.75 11.81
C ILE A 606 -12.88 -7.86 11.46
N GLY A 607 -13.70 -7.05 12.11
CA GLY A 607 -15.12 -6.89 11.76
C GLY A 607 -15.63 -5.48 11.99
N ARG A 608 -16.73 -5.13 11.32
CA ARG A 608 -17.32 -3.79 11.36
C ARG A 608 -18.80 -3.81 11.73
N LEU A 609 -19.24 -2.85 12.55
CA LEU A 609 -20.65 -2.59 12.84
C LEU A 609 -21.12 -1.31 12.13
N VAL A 610 -22.24 -1.41 11.42
CA VAL A 610 -22.83 -0.34 10.60
C VAL A 610 -24.36 -0.30 10.79
N GLU A 611 -25.08 0.81 10.61
CA GLU A 611 -24.61 2.18 10.38
C GLU A 611 -25.04 3.11 11.52
N THR A 612 -26.32 3.10 11.89
CA THR A 612 -26.85 4.05 12.88
C THR A 612 -26.57 3.63 14.32
N THR A 613 -26.58 4.60 15.24
CA THR A 613 -26.32 4.34 16.66
C THR A 613 -27.28 3.33 17.28
N THR A 614 -28.57 3.40 16.92
CA THR A 614 -29.59 2.46 17.41
C THR A 614 -29.36 1.06 16.85
N GLU A 615 -29.01 0.93 15.58
CA GLU A 615 -28.79 -0.38 14.95
C GLU A 615 -27.54 -1.07 15.51
N ILE A 616 -26.46 -0.32 15.69
CA ILE A 616 -25.23 -0.81 16.31
C ILE A 616 -25.51 -1.22 17.77
N GLU A 617 -26.27 -0.43 18.52
CA GLU A 617 -26.66 -0.78 19.90
C GLU A 617 -27.40 -2.12 19.92
N GLN A 618 -28.37 -2.33 19.01
CA GLN A 618 -29.10 -3.58 18.90
C GLN A 618 -28.21 -4.77 18.50
N ALA A 619 -27.26 -4.57 17.57
CA ALA A 619 -26.29 -5.60 17.20
C ALA A 619 -25.44 -6.04 18.40
N VAL A 620 -24.96 -5.08 19.20
CA VAL A 620 -24.18 -5.33 20.43
C VAL A 620 -25.00 -6.11 21.45
N LEU A 621 -26.26 -5.72 21.68
CA LEU A 621 -27.15 -6.42 22.60
C LEU A 621 -27.41 -7.87 22.15
N ARG A 622 -27.71 -8.10 20.87
CA ARG A 622 -27.95 -9.45 20.32
C ARG A 622 -26.72 -10.35 20.39
N PHE A 623 -25.53 -9.81 20.16
CA PHE A 623 -24.28 -10.56 20.35
C PHE A 623 -24.10 -10.98 21.81
N MET A 624 -24.34 -10.08 22.76
CA MET A 624 -24.21 -10.40 24.19
C MET A 624 -25.24 -11.43 24.67
N GLU A 625 -26.42 -11.49 24.03
CA GLU A 625 -27.44 -12.51 24.28
C GLU A 625 -26.97 -13.90 23.83
N GLN A 626 -26.34 -13.98 22.65
CA GLN A 626 -25.91 -15.25 22.07
C GLN A 626 -24.52 -15.14 21.39
N PRO A 627 -23.43 -15.17 22.18
CA PRO A 627 -22.06 -15.05 21.64
C PRO A 627 -21.55 -16.36 21.00
N THR A 628 -22.37 -17.42 20.98
CA THR A 628 -22.04 -18.70 20.38
C THR A 628 -23.24 -19.29 19.64
N LEU A 629 -23.03 -19.67 18.38
CA LEU A 629 -24.03 -20.31 17.51
C LEU A 629 -23.69 -21.78 17.29
N THR A 630 -24.70 -22.62 17.14
CA THR A 630 -24.53 -24.01 16.68
C THR A 630 -25.06 -24.11 15.26
N ILE A 631 -24.23 -24.59 14.33
CA ILE A 631 -24.56 -24.64 12.90
C ILE A 631 -25.48 -25.82 12.62
N THR A 632 -26.80 -25.69 12.83
CA THR A 632 -27.75 -26.82 12.71
C THR A 632 -28.44 -26.91 11.35
N ASN A 633 -28.68 -25.77 10.72
CA ASN A 633 -29.32 -25.66 9.42
C ASN A 633 -28.67 -24.57 8.56
N SER A 634 -28.85 -24.69 7.25
CA SER A 634 -28.38 -23.71 6.28
C SER A 634 -29.33 -23.55 5.10
N ALA A 635 -29.23 -22.42 4.42
CA ALA A 635 -29.81 -22.17 3.11
C ALA A 635 -28.68 -21.86 2.11
N VAL A 636 -28.72 -22.46 0.92
CA VAL A 636 -27.72 -22.24 -0.14
C VAL A 636 -28.43 -21.90 -1.44
N VAL A 637 -28.17 -20.69 -1.92
CA VAL A 637 -28.74 -20.12 -3.14
C VAL A 637 -27.62 -19.95 -4.17
N GLY A 638 -27.91 -20.25 -5.45
CA GLY A 638 -26.97 -20.04 -6.55
C GLY A 638 -27.62 -20.21 -7.93
N TYR A 639 -27.03 -19.60 -8.95
CA TYR A 639 -27.39 -19.76 -10.35
C TYR A 639 -26.26 -19.18 -11.22
N ASP A 640 -26.40 -19.34 -12.54
CA ASP A 640 -25.40 -18.93 -13.53
C ASP A 640 -24.01 -19.52 -13.18
N PHE A 641 -22.94 -18.73 -13.30
CA PHE A 641 -21.58 -19.18 -12.96
C PHE A 641 -21.45 -19.58 -11.48
N MET A 642 -22.26 -19.02 -10.56
CA MET A 642 -22.17 -19.31 -9.12
C MET A 642 -22.80 -20.66 -8.72
N ALA A 643 -23.39 -21.39 -9.68
CA ALA A 643 -24.15 -22.61 -9.39
C ALA A 643 -23.25 -23.76 -8.92
N ASP A 644 -22.03 -23.87 -9.45
CA ASP A 644 -21.07 -24.92 -9.09
C ASP A 644 -20.48 -24.67 -7.68
N GLN A 645 -20.17 -23.43 -7.33
CA GLN A 645 -19.77 -23.03 -5.98
C GLN A 645 -20.91 -23.26 -4.98
N ALA A 646 -22.13 -22.87 -5.32
CA ALA A 646 -23.29 -23.13 -4.46
C ALA A 646 -23.47 -24.64 -4.23
N GLN A 647 -23.31 -25.46 -5.26
CA GLN A 647 -23.37 -26.92 -5.11
C GLN A 647 -22.25 -27.46 -4.22
N ALA A 648 -21.01 -26.98 -4.41
CA ALA A 648 -19.87 -27.42 -3.60
C ALA A 648 -20.02 -27.02 -2.11
N ILE A 649 -20.60 -25.85 -1.83
CA ILE A 649 -20.94 -25.43 -0.46
C ILE A 649 -22.02 -26.33 0.13
N ALA A 650 -23.09 -26.63 -0.62
CA ALA A 650 -24.15 -27.52 -0.16
C ALA A 650 -23.61 -28.92 0.17
N ASP A 651 -22.72 -29.46 -0.66
CA ASP A 651 -22.06 -30.75 -0.43
C ASP A 651 -21.18 -30.72 0.83
N THR A 652 -20.44 -29.63 1.05
CA THR A 652 -19.60 -29.44 2.25
C THR A 652 -20.45 -29.38 3.52
N MET A 653 -21.58 -28.68 3.48
CA MET A 653 -22.55 -28.62 4.59
C MET A 653 -23.16 -29.99 4.89
N ALA A 654 -23.50 -30.76 3.86
CA ALA A 654 -24.04 -32.11 3.99
C ALA A 654 -23.03 -33.07 4.65
N VAL A 655 -21.75 -33.00 4.28
CA VAL A 655 -20.67 -33.78 4.93
C VAL A 655 -20.51 -33.42 6.40
N ALA A 656 -20.72 -32.14 6.75
CA ALA A 656 -20.72 -31.66 8.13
C ALA A 656 -22.04 -31.95 8.89
N ASN A 657 -22.99 -32.67 8.29
CA ASN A 657 -24.28 -33.03 8.86
C ASN A 657 -25.18 -31.81 9.21
N VAL A 658 -25.07 -30.74 8.43
CA VAL A 658 -25.91 -29.54 8.51
C VAL A 658 -27.15 -29.75 7.64
N HIS A 659 -28.34 -29.39 8.14
CA HIS A 659 -29.58 -29.50 7.35
C HIS A 659 -29.65 -28.36 6.33
N THR A 660 -29.35 -28.66 5.06
CA THR A 660 -29.23 -27.65 4.01
C THR A 660 -30.45 -27.61 3.09
N GLU A 661 -31.11 -26.46 3.02
CA GLU A 661 -32.10 -26.13 1.99
C GLU A 661 -31.40 -25.48 0.79
N THR A 662 -31.71 -25.91 -0.44
CA THR A 662 -31.02 -25.45 -1.65
C THR A 662 -31.97 -24.78 -2.64
N LEU A 663 -31.57 -23.62 -3.17
CA LEU A 663 -32.18 -22.95 -4.31
C LEU A 663 -31.11 -22.73 -5.40
N ILE A 664 -30.73 -23.83 -6.07
CA ILE A 664 -29.62 -23.85 -7.04
C ILE A 664 -30.18 -24.24 -8.42
N ARG A 665 -30.57 -23.24 -9.23
CA ARG A 665 -31.16 -23.42 -10.58
C ARG A 665 -31.27 -22.09 -11.33
N ASN A 666 -31.34 -22.13 -12.67
CA ASN A 666 -31.35 -20.92 -13.51
C ASN A 666 -32.73 -20.28 -13.75
N ASP A 667 -33.77 -20.76 -13.09
CA ASP A 667 -35.17 -20.39 -13.36
C ASP A 667 -35.96 -19.93 -12.13
N TRP A 668 -35.31 -19.76 -10.97
CA TRP A 668 -36.00 -19.28 -9.76
C TRP A 668 -36.34 -17.79 -9.84
N LEU A 669 -37.46 -17.43 -9.20
CA LEU A 669 -38.03 -16.08 -9.16
C LEU A 669 -37.83 -15.47 -7.76
N ALA A 670 -37.99 -14.15 -7.63
CA ALA A 670 -37.85 -13.50 -6.33
C ALA A 670 -38.78 -14.04 -5.21
N PRO A 671 -40.02 -14.51 -5.46
CA PRO A 671 -40.80 -15.22 -4.43
C PRO A 671 -40.12 -16.48 -3.89
N ASP A 672 -39.38 -17.22 -4.73
CA ASP A 672 -38.62 -18.40 -4.29
C ASP A 672 -37.50 -17.99 -3.32
N LEU A 673 -36.77 -16.92 -3.66
CA LEU A 673 -35.72 -16.40 -2.78
C LEU A 673 -36.29 -15.86 -1.46
N ARG A 674 -37.43 -15.18 -1.48
CA ARG A 674 -38.12 -14.73 -0.25
C ARG A 674 -38.48 -15.91 0.64
N GLU A 675 -38.99 -17.00 0.06
CA GLU A 675 -39.38 -18.17 0.83
C GLU A 675 -38.20 -18.83 1.52
N VAL A 676 -37.08 -19.00 0.80
CA VAL A 676 -35.87 -19.66 1.34
C VAL A 676 -35.09 -18.76 2.29
N TRP A 677 -34.96 -17.46 1.99
CA TRP A 677 -34.10 -16.56 2.77
C TRP A 677 -34.85 -15.72 3.82
N LEU A 678 -36.05 -15.20 3.49
CA LEU A 678 -36.71 -14.18 4.33
C LEU A 678 -37.83 -14.75 5.21
N ASN A 679 -38.48 -15.84 4.79
CA ASN A 679 -39.60 -16.44 5.51
C ASN A 679 -39.18 -17.59 6.44
N ARG A 680 -37.91 -17.98 6.42
CA ARG A 680 -37.37 -19.10 7.20
C ARG A 680 -36.10 -18.70 7.91
N TYR A 681 -35.91 -19.26 9.11
CA TYR A 681 -34.69 -19.05 9.88
C TYR A 681 -33.65 -20.12 9.55
N HIS A 682 -32.47 -19.66 9.15
CA HIS A 682 -31.29 -20.49 8.96
C HIS A 682 -30.11 -19.89 9.73
N VAL A 683 -29.31 -20.73 10.38
CA VAL A 683 -28.08 -20.31 11.06
C VAL A 683 -27.05 -19.85 10.03
N LEU A 684 -26.92 -20.57 8.91
CA LEU A 684 -26.06 -20.17 7.79
C LEU A 684 -26.89 -19.87 6.54
N VAL A 685 -26.58 -18.79 5.84
CA VAL A 685 -27.19 -18.46 4.55
C VAL A 685 -26.10 -18.10 3.54
N SER A 686 -25.94 -18.93 2.51
CA SER A 686 -25.16 -18.62 1.31
C SER A 686 -26.07 -17.97 0.29
N ALA A 687 -26.14 -16.65 0.28
CA ALA A 687 -27.06 -15.86 -0.55
C ALA A 687 -26.37 -15.44 -1.87
N ASN A 688 -26.01 -16.40 -2.73
CA ASN A 688 -25.32 -16.07 -3.99
C ASN A 688 -26.33 -15.75 -5.09
N ALA A 689 -26.29 -14.51 -5.55
CA ALA A 689 -27.05 -13.98 -6.68
C ALA A 689 -26.26 -12.84 -7.33
N HIS A 690 -26.79 -12.25 -8.39
CA HIS A 690 -26.33 -10.91 -8.81
C HIS A 690 -26.90 -9.85 -7.87
N PHE A 691 -26.08 -8.87 -7.51
CA PHE A 691 -26.43 -7.84 -6.55
C PHE A 691 -26.12 -6.43 -7.09
N THR A 692 -26.94 -5.48 -6.66
CA THR A 692 -26.49 -4.13 -6.30
C THR A 692 -26.40 -4.05 -4.77
N HIS A 693 -25.89 -2.94 -4.24
CA HIS A 693 -25.82 -2.73 -2.79
C HIS A 693 -27.18 -2.81 -2.05
N ASP A 694 -28.29 -2.66 -2.78
CA ASP A 694 -29.67 -2.63 -2.25
C ASP A 694 -30.62 -3.69 -2.86
N GLN A 695 -30.22 -4.41 -3.91
CA GLN A 695 -31.09 -5.38 -4.61
C GLN A 695 -30.37 -6.70 -4.92
N ALA A 696 -31.06 -7.82 -4.65
CA ALA A 696 -30.69 -9.15 -5.11
C ALA A 696 -31.57 -9.53 -6.31
N ILE A 697 -30.92 -9.81 -7.44
CA ILE A 697 -31.56 -10.07 -8.73
C ILE A 697 -31.84 -11.58 -8.85
N PRO A 698 -33.07 -12.01 -9.20
CA PRO A 698 -33.36 -13.43 -9.32
C PRO A 698 -32.91 -14.04 -10.64
N ALA A 699 -32.67 -15.36 -10.64
CA ALA A 699 -32.15 -16.09 -11.80
C ALA A 699 -32.96 -15.86 -13.08
N ALA A 700 -34.29 -15.97 -13.02
CA ALA A 700 -35.15 -15.79 -14.19
C ALA A 700 -35.26 -14.32 -14.69
N GLN A 701 -34.80 -13.33 -13.92
CA GLN A 701 -34.76 -11.92 -14.37
C GLN A 701 -33.58 -11.58 -15.24
N TYR A 702 -32.50 -12.36 -15.16
CA TYR A 702 -31.40 -12.24 -16.10
C TYR A 702 -31.89 -12.41 -17.56
N PHE A 703 -33.05 -13.05 -17.75
CA PHE A 703 -33.65 -13.35 -19.05
C PHE A 703 -35.06 -12.75 -19.27
N SER A 704 -35.59 -11.88 -18.39
CA SER A 704 -36.97 -11.38 -18.51
C SER A 704 -37.20 -9.91 -18.18
N ALA A 705 -38.25 -9.32 -18.76
CA ALA A 705 -38.58 -7.89 -18.67
C ALA A 705 -39.31 -7.45 -17.37
N ALA A 706 -39.69 -8.39 -16.50
CA ALA A 706 -40.45 -8.10 -15.27
C ALA A 706 -39.49 -7.95 -14.08
N LYS A 707 -39.26 -6.71 -13.62
CA LYS A 707 -38.32 -6.35 -12.53
C LYS A 707 -38.90 -6.62 -11.13
N GLN A 708 -38.89 -7.87 -10.66
CA GLN A 708 -39.15 -8.24 -9.26
C GLN A 708 -37.86 -8.65 -8.54
N VAL A 709 -37.20 -7.74 -7.83
CA VAL A 709 -36.00 -8.05 -7.02
C VAL A 709 -36.36 -8.40 -5.58
N VAL A 710 -35.38 -8.90 -4.80
CA VAL A 710 -35.44 -8.89 -3.32
C VAL A 710 -34.60 -7.73 -2.83
N THR A 711 -35.17 -6.85 -2.01
CA THR A 711 -34.52 -5.61 -1.56
C THR A 711 -33.94 -5.74 -0.16
N SER A 712 -32.91 -4.94 0.15
CA SER A 712 -32.38 -4.75 1.52
C SER A 712 -33.47 -4.33 2.52
N ALA A 713 -34.47 -3.54 2.10
CA ALA A 713 -35.60 -3.14 2.93
C ALA A 713 -36.47 -4.32 3.35
N GLU A 714 -36.65 -5.32 2.48
CA GLU A 714 -37.36 -6.56 2.82
C GLU A 714 -36.54 -7.41 3.79
N VAL A 715 -35.22 -7.48 3.61
CA VAL A 715 -34.31 -8.13 4.57
C VAL A 715 -34.41 -7.49 5.94
N LYS A 716 -34.44 -6.15 6.00
CA LYS A 716 -34.61 -5.41 7.26
C LYS A 716 -35.92 -5.75 7.98
N GLN A 717 -36.99 -5.99 7.23
CA GLN A 717 -38.31 -6.33 7.78
C GLN A 717 -38.43 -7.79 8.22
N SER A 718 -37.55 -8.68 7.72
CA SER A 718 -37.59 -10.11 8.07
C SER A 718 -37.21 -10.33 9.54
N PRO A 719 -38.04 -11.03 10.34
CA PRO A 719 -37.71 -11.39 11.71
C PRO A 719 -36.70 -12.55 11.79
N HIS A 720 -36.35 -13.17 10.66
CA HIS A 720 -35.57 -14.40 10.59
C HIS A 720 -34.07 -14.18 10.35
N GLN A 721 -33.59 -12.95 10.44
CA GLN A 721 -32.16 -12.64 10.22
C GLN A 721 -31.32 -12.65 11.51
N ALA A 722 -31.95 -12.53 12.69
CA ALA A 722 -31.23 -12.47 13.96
C ALA A 722 -30.44 -13.75 14.25
N HIS A 723 -29.20 -13.64 14.73
CA HIS A 723 -28.34 -14.79 15.04
C HIS A 723 -28.12 -15.72 13.83
N SER A 724 -28.05 -15.15 12.64
CA SER A 724 -27.62 -15.84 11.41
C SER A 724 -26.24 -15.36 10.98
N ILE A 725 -25.54 -16.20 10.21
CA ILE A 725 -24.33 -15.85 9.48
C ILE A 725 -24.69 -15.92 8.00
N VAL A 726 -24.79 -14.77 7.36
CA VAL A 726 -25.10 -14.63 5.95
C VAL A 726 -23.81 -14.34 5.20
N PHE A 727 -23.63 -14.91 4.02
CA PHE A 727 -22.50 -14.59 3.17
C PHE A 727 -22.86 -14.64 1.69
N SER A 728 -22.19 -13.82 0.89
CA SER A 728 -22.42 -13.72 -0.55
C SER A 728 -21.15 -13.31 -1.28
N ILE A 729 -21.00 -13.79 -2.52
CA ILE A 729 -20.01 -13.31 -3.47
C ILE A 729 -20.55 -12.26 -4.44
N GLY A 730 -21.84 -11.91 -4.33
CA GLY A 730 -22.50 -10.99 -5.25
C GLY A 730 -21.86 -9.60 -5.25
N CYS A 731 -21.80 -8.97 -6.43
CA CYS A 731 -21.22 -7.64 -6.60
C CYS A 731 -21.86 -6.59 -5.68
N HIS A 732 -21.03 -5.84 -4.95
CA HIS A 732 -21.44 -4.75 -4.05
C HIS A 732 -22.46 -5.16 -2.97
N SER A 733 -22.73 -6.45 -2.79
CA SER A 733 -23.68 -6.96 -1.79
C SER A 733 -23.28 -6.60 -0.36
N GLY A 734 -22.00 -6.29 -0.13
CA GLY A 734 -21.45 -5.79 1.13
C GLY A 734 -21.11 -4.30 1.10
N LEU A 735 -21.43 -3.54 0.04
CA LEU A 735 -21.12 -2.12 0.00
C LEU A 735 -22.05 -1.35 0.96
N SER A 736 -21.48 -0.86 2.07
CA SER A 736 -22.15 0.07 2.99
C SER A 736 -22.22 1.45 2.36
N VAL A 737 -23.43 1.96 2.07
CA VAL A 737 -23.63 3.28 1.48
C VAL A 737 -24.15 4.21 2.57
N PRO A 738 -23.33 5.16 3.08
CA PRO A 738 -23.68 5.94 4.27
C PRO A 738 -25.09 6.54 4.22
N GLY A 739 -25.91 6.28 5.24
CA GLY A 739 -27.33 6.64 5.27
C GLY A 739 -27.68 8.14 5.22
N GLN A 740 -26.71 9.06 5.32
CA GLN A 740 -26.91 10.49 5.00
C GLN A 740 -27.07 10.72 3.48
N GLU A 741 -26.67 9.73 2.68
CA GLU A 741 -26.54 9.79 1.23
C GLU A 741 -27.50 8.80 0.56
N ALA A 742 -27.85 7.68 1.21
CA ALA A 742 -28.75 6.67 0.66
C ALA A 742 -30.25 7.02 0.84
N SER A 743 -31.06 6.73 -0.19
CA SER A 743 -32.53 6.81 -0.11
C SER A 743 -33.19 5.52 0.42
N GLN A 744 -32.43 4.43 0.54
CA GLN A 744 -32.85 3.09 0.96
C GLN A 744 -31.72 2.43 1.79
N PHE A 745 -32.04 1.37 2.54
CA PHE A 745 -31.04 0.55 3.24
C PHE A 745 -30.07 -0.10 2.23
N ASP A 746 -28.83 -0.36 2.63
CA ASP A 746 -28.00 -1.39 1.97
C ASP A 746 -28.10 -2.73 2.72
N PHE A 747 -27.61 -3.82 2.10
CA PHE A 747 -27.67 -5.14 2.73
C PHE A 747 -26.84 -5.26 4.01
N ALA A 748 -25.69 -4.58 4.10
CA ALA A 748 -24.85 -4.60 5.29
C ALA A 748 -25.58 -3.99 6.49
N GLN A 749 -26.17 -2.80 6.32
CA GLN A 749 -27.01 -2.14 7.31
C GLN A 749 -28.24 -2.99 7.66
N ALA A 750 -28.91 -3.57 6.66
CA ALA A 750 -30.13 -4.35 6.88
C ALA A 750 -29.89 -5.60 7.73
N LEU A 751 -28.84 -6.36 7.42
CA LEU A 751 -28.49 -7.62 8.09
C LEU A 751 -27.88 -7.38 9.48
N VAL A 752 -26.87 -6.51 9.58
CA VAL A 752 -26.17 -6.23 10.84
C VAL A 752 -27.09 -5.55 11.83
N GLY A 753 -27.93 -4.62 11.37
CA GLY A 753 -28.96 -3.98 12.19
C GLY A 753 -30.05 -4.95 12.68
N ASN A 754 -30.18 -6.13 12.06
CA ASN A 754 -30.98 -7.25 12.56
C ASN A 754 -30.15 -8.27 13.36
N GLY A 755 -28.92 -7.95 13.74
CA GLY A 755 -28.05 -8.84 14.53
C GLY A 755 -27.59 -10.09 13.80
N ALA A 756 -27.55 -10.06 12.47
CA ALA A 756 -26.81 -11.06 11.68
C ALA A 756 -25.32 -10.72 11.66
N THR A 757 -24.49 -11.73 11.43
CA THR A 757 -23.11 -11.56 10.93
C THR A 757 -23.13 -11.69 9.42
N TYR A 758 -22.42 -10.83 8.71
CA TYR A 758 -22.47 -10.76 7.25
C TYR A 758 -21.08 -10.68 6.62
N ILE A 759 -20.79 -11.56 5.67
CA ILE A 759 -19.53 -11.56 4.90
C ILE A 759 -19.87 -11.35 3.43
N ALA A 760 -19.44 -10.24 2.85
CA ALA A 760 -19.82 -9.89 1.49
C ALA A 760 -18.84 -8.94 0.81
N ASN A 761 -18.94 -8.86 -0.51
CA ASN A 761 -18.06 -8.05 -1.35
C ASN A 761 -18.50 -6.58 -1.36
N THR A 762 -17.60 -5.66 -0.97
CA THR A 762 -17.78 -4.21 -1.10
C THR A 762 -17.69 -3.72 -2.56
N GLY A 763 -17.05 -4.51 -3.43
CA GLY A 763 -16.90 -4.22 -4.86
C GLY A 763 -17.43 -5.34 -5.74
N PHE A 764 -17.02 -5.35 -7.01
CA PHE A 764 -17.31 -6.45 -7.92
C PHE A 764 -16.71 -7.79 -7.45
N GLY A 765 -17.55 -8.81 -7.34
CA GLY A 765 -17.14 -10.19 -7.09
C GLY A 765 -16.80 -10.92 -8.40
N TYR A 766 -15.89 -11.89 -8.32
CA TYR A 766 -15.44 -12.64 -9.49
C TYR A 766 -15.66 -14.14 -9.30
N GLY A 767 -16.07 -14.80 -10.38
CA GLY A 767 -16.10 -16.25 -10.50
C GLY A 767 -15.45 -16.69 -11.80
N ASP A 768 -15.30 -17.99 -11.99
CA ASP A 768 -14.80 -18.58 -13.23
C ASP A 768 -15.89 -19.48 -13.83
N ALA A 769 -16.06 -19.44 -15.15
CA ALA A 769 -17.19 -20.10 -15.81
C ALA A 769 -17.03 -21.62 -15.91
N ASP A 770 -15.78 -22.11 -15.84
CA ASP A 770 -15.44 -23.52 -16.04
C ASP A 770 -14.99 -24.19 -14.72
N THR A 771 -14.62 -23.41 -13.70
CA THR A 771 -14.07 -23.88 -12.42
C THR A 771 -14.42 -22.95 -11.25
N ILE A 772 -14.32 -23.45 -10.01
CA ILE A 772 -14.46 -22.62 -8.81
C ILE A 772 -13.19 -21.78 -8.61
N GLY A 773 -13.24 -20.52 -9.01
CA GLY A 773 -12.14 -19.56 -8.92
C GLY A 773 -12.46 -18.31 -8.09
N TYR A 774 -11.46 -17.46 -7.84
CA TYR A 774 -11.67 -16.10 -7.32
C TYR A 774 -12.55 -16.01 -6.05
N SER A 775 -13.62 -15.20 -6.04
CA SER A 775 -14.50 -15.02 -4.88
C SER A 775 -15.22 -16.33 -4.51
N GLU A 776 -15.51 -17.18 -5.49
CA GLU A 776 -16.10 -18.50 -5.25
C GLU A 776 -15.20 -19.39 -4.41
N ARG A 777 -13.91 -19.46 -4.78
CA ARG A 777 -12.90 -20.23 -4.05
C ARG A 777 -12.68 -19.67 -2.65
N LEU A 778 -12.59 -18.34 -2.49
CA LEU A 778 -12.42 -17.71 -1.18
C LEU A 778 -13.58 -18.07 -0.22
N ILE A 779 -14.83 -18.00 -0.69
CA ILE A 779 -15.99 -18.33 0.15
C ILE A 779 -16.10 -19.84 0.40
N GLN A 780 -15.68 -20.68 -0.54
CA GLN A 780 -15.59 -22.13 -0.30
C GLN A 780 -14.59 -22.45 0.83
N LEU A 781 -13.42 -21.81 0.83
CA LEU A 781 -12.42 -21.93 1.90
C LEU A 781 -12.98 -21.42 3.24
N PHE A 782 -13.68 -20.29 3.23
CA PHE A 782 -14.36 -19.75 4.41
C PHE A 782 -15.35 -20.74 5.02
N VAL A 783 -16.22 -21.35 4.21
CA VAL A 783 -17.19 -22.35 4.70
C VAL A 783 -16.48 -23.55 5.32
N ALA A 784 -15.41 -24.04 4.71
CA ALA A 784 -14.64 -25.16 5.25
C ALA A 784 -13.98 -24.83 6.59
N GLU A 785 -13.43 -23.62 6.75
CA GLU A 785 -12.88 -23.14 8.02
C GLU A 785 -13.97 -22.91 9.07
N LEU A 786 -15.13 -22.37 8.68
CA LEU A 786 -16.25 -22.09 9.57
C LEU A 786 -16.82 -23.37 10.19
N LEU A 787 -16.91 -24.44 9.41
CA LEU A 787 -17.42 -25.75 9.85
C LEU A 787 -16.46 -26.51 10.78
N GLN A 788 -15.23 -26.02 10.99
CA GLN A 788 -14.35 -26.54 12.02
C GLN A 788 -14.71 -26.01 13.42
N GLY A 789 -15.50 -24.94 13.50
CA GLY A 789 -15.83 -24.25 14.75
C GLY A 789 -14.82 -23.14 15.10
N GLY A 790 -15.08 -22.47 16.22
CA GLY A 790 -14.27 -21.34 16.70
C GLY A 790 -14.84 -19.99 16.28
N ALA A 791 -14.00 -18.94 16.26
CA ALA A 791 -14.44 -17.60 15.89
C ALA A 791 -14.73 -17.48 14.38
N VAL A 792 -15.86 -16.88 14.00
CA VAL A 792 -16.23 -16.67 12.59
C VAL A 792 -15.21 -15.77 11.88
N GLY A 793 -14.71 -14.74 12.56
CA GLY A 793 -13.68 -13.85 12.00
C GLY A 793 -12.39 -14.60 11.70
N ASP A 794 -11.97 -15.52 12.57
CA ASP A 794 -10.77 -16.34 12.34
C ASP A 794 -10.96 -17.27 11.14
N ALA A 795 -12.18 -17.76 10.89
CA ALA A 795 -12.46 -18.57 9.71
C ALA A 795 -12.25 -17.79 8.41
N LEU A 796 -12.69 -16.51 8.35
CA LEU A 796 -12.44 -15.66 7.19
C LEU A 796 -10.96 -15.29 7.05
N GLN A 797 -10.30 -14.96 8.16
CA GLN A 797 -8.87 -14.65 8.18
C GLN A 797 -8.03 -15.84 7.66
N ARG A 798 -8.28 -17.05 8.16
CA ARG A 798 -7.62 -18.27 7.67
C ARG A 798 -7.97 -18.59 6.22
N ALA A 799 -9.20 -18.35 5.77
CA ALA A 799 -9.58 -18.55 4.38
C ALA A 799 -8.84 -17.59 3.43
N LYS A 800 -8.67 -16.31 3.80
CA LYS A 800 -7.86 -15.35 3.04
C LYS A 800 -6.39 -15.78 2.96
N LEU A 801 -5.81 -16.22 4.09
CA LEU A 801 -4.45 -16.75 4.12
C LEU A 801 -4.32 -18.02 3.27
N ALA A 802 -5.24 -18.97 3.39
CA ALA A 802 -5.25 -20.20 2.61
C ALA A 802 -5.34 -19.90 1.10
N TYR A 803 -6.23 -18.99 0.70
CA TYR A 803 -6.34 -18.55 -0.69
C TYR A 803 -5.04 -17.93 -1.21
N PHE A 804 -4.40 -17.06 -0.43
CA PHE A 804 -3.11 -16.48 -0.79
C PHE A 804 -1.99 -17.54 -0.88
N HIS A 805 -1.98 -18.51 0.05
CA HIS A 805 -1.02 -19.62 0.04
C HIS A 805 -1.22 -20.58 -1.15
N GLU A 806 -2.47 -20.84 -1.58
CA GLU A 806 -2.77 -21.66 -2.75
C GLU A 806 -2.27 -21.03 -4.06
N LEU A 807 -2.32 -19.70 -4.16
CA LEU A 807 -1.80 -18.95 -5.31
C LEU A 807 -0.28 -18.82 -5.29
N GLY A 808 0.27 -18.50 -4.11
CA GLY A 808 1.61 -17.95 -3.96
C GLY A 808 1.70 -16.49 -4.48
N VAL A 809 2.59 -15.68 -3.89
CA VAL A 809 2.74 -14.25 -4.24
C VAL A 809 2.97 -14.02 -5.74
N ARG A 810 3.63 -14.97 -6.41
CA ARG A 810 4.03 -14.85 -7.82
C ARG A 810 2.91 -15.12 -8.83
N SER A 811 1.79 -15.74 -8.40
CA SER A 811 0.59 -15.94 -9.22
C SER A 811 -0.48 -14.86 -8.97
N LEU A 812 -0.23 -13.94 -8.04
CA LEU A 812 -1.17 -12.89 -7.66
C LEU A 812 -1.35 -11.88 -8.80
N THR A 813 -2.61 -11.52 -9.06
CA THR A 813 -3.04 -10.54 -10.06
C THR A 813 -3.86 -9.45 -9.38
N PRO A 814 -4.09 -8.29 -10.04
CA PRO A 814 -5.03 -7.27 -9.53
C PRO A 814 -6.43 -7.83 -9.20
N TYR A 815 -6.88 -8.86 -9.93
CA TYR A 815 -8.15 -9.54 -9.63
C TYR A 815 -8.10 -10.29 -8.29
N HIS A 816 -6.99 -10.97 -7.99
CA HIS A 816 -6.84 -11.67 -6.72
C HIS A 816 -6.69 -10.70 -5.54
N GLU A 817 -5.96 -9.58 -5.71
CA GLU A 817 -5.90 -8.50 -4.71
C GLU A 817 -7.31 -7.98 -4.41
N LYS A 818 -8.09 -7.70 -5.46
CA LYS A 818 -9.47 -7.24 -5.32
C LYS A 818 -10.35 -8.27 -4.61
N VAL A 819 -10.31 -9.55 -5.00
CA VAL A 819 -11.05 -10.65 -4.34
C VAL A 819 -10.79 -10.70 -2.84
N LEU A 820 -9.53 -10.62 -2.43
CA LEU A 820 -9.14 -10.63 -1.02
C LEU A 820 -9.63 -9.38 -0.30
N GLY A 821 -9.41 -8.21 -0.90
CA GLY A 821 -9.66 -6.92 -0.28
C GLY A 821 -11.14 -6.57 -0.12
N VAL A 822 -12.00 -6.91 -1.09
CA VAL A 822 -13.43 -6.56 -1.04
C VAL A 822 -14.26 -7.46 -0.14
N ALA A 823 -13.80 -8.68 0.16
CA ALA A 823 -14.47 -9.62 1.05
C ALA A 823 -14.45 -9.10 2.50
N THR A 824 -15.50 -8.40 2.88
CA THR A 824 -15.59 -7.62 4.13
C THR A 824 -16.45 -8.33 5.16
N PHE A 825 -16.02 -8.30 6.42
CA PHE A 825 -16.74 -8.89 7.55
C PHE A 825 -17.50 -7.81 8.32
N TYR A 826 -18.82 -7.96 8.38
CA TYR A 826 -19.69 -7.14 9.22
C TYR A 826 -20.23 -7.96 10.39
N GLY A 827 -20.09 -7.44 11.61
CA GLY A 827 -20.46 -8.12 12.85
C GLY A 827 -19.28 -8.27 13.81
N PHE A 828 -19.36 -9.29 14.67
CA PHE A 828 -18.41 -9.53 15.75
C PHE A 828 -17.42 -10.63 15.35
N PRO A 829 -16.13 -10.32 15.08
CA PRO A 829 -15.18 -11.32 14.59
C PRO A 829 -14.95 -12.46 15.59
N MET A 830 -15.12 -12.20 16.88
CA MET A 830 -15.01 -13.16 17.98
C MET A 830 -16.25 -14.03 18.22
N LEU A 831 -17.34 -13.85 17.45
CA LEU A 831 -18.53 -14.71 17.52
C LEU A 831 -18.12 -16.17 17.34
N GLN A 832 -18.51 -17.02 18.29
CA GLN A 832 -18.14 -18.43 18.24
C GLN A 832 -19.17 -19.24 17.46
N VAL A 833 -18.71 -20.21 16.69
CA VAL A 833 -19.53 -21.26 16.10
C VAL A 833 -19.10 -22.63 16.62
N GLN A 834 -20.08 -23.51 16.79
CA GLN A 834 -19.89 -24.91 17.14
C GLN A 834 -20.42 -25.80 16.02
N PRO A 835 -19.65 -26.81 15.58
CA PRO A 835 -20.09 -27.78 14.59
C PRO A 835 -21.18 -28.70 15.16
N VAL A 836 -21.93 -29.36 14.27
CA VAL A 836 -22.91 -30.39 14.66
C VAL A 836 -22.16 -31.59 15.24
N SER A 837 -22.61 -32.10 16.39
CA SER A 837 -22.09 -33.33 16.99
C SER A 837 -22.18 -34.51 16.00
N GLY A 838 -21.04 -35.15 15.71
CA GLY A 838 -20.94 -36.30 14.80
C GLY A 838 -20.62 -35.98 13.34
N GLY A 839 -20.46 -34.70 12.96
CA GLY A 839 -19.98 -34.31 11.64
C GLY A 839 -18.48 -34.54 11.45
N ASN A 840 -18.07 -35.05 10.29
CA ASN A 840 -16.66 -35.15 9.88
C ASN A 840 -16.32 -33.95 8.99
N SER A 841 -15.89 -32.82 9.54
CA SER A 841 -15.27 -31.76 8.74
C SER A 841 -13.80 -32.12 8.47
N LYS A 842 -13.48 -32.59 7.27
CA LYS A 842 -12.09 -32.68 6.82
C LYS A 842 -11.68 -31.33 6.23
N PRO A 843 -10.46 -30.83 6.49
CA PRO A 843 -9.96 -29.66 5.78
C PRO A 843 -9.93 -29.95 4.28
N LEU A 844 -10.39 -28.99 3.46
CA LEU A 844 -10.19 -29.04 2.01
C LEU A 844 -8.68 -29.13 1.75
N GLN A 845 -8.22 -30.15 1.02
CA GLN A 845 -6.83 -30.21 0.59
C GLN A 845 -6.54 -29.03 -0.36
N ALA A 846 -5.35 -28.45 -0.22
CA ALA A 846 -4.86 -27.41 -1.13
C ALA A 846 -4.99 -27.92 -2.57
N ALA A 847 -5.90 -27.32 -3.34
CA ALA A 847 -6.01 -27.61 -4.74
C ALA A 847 -4.91 -26.83 -5.47
N THR A 848 -4.23 -27.47 -6.42
CA THR A 848 -3.29 -26.76 -7.29
C THR A 848 -4.11 -25.83 -8.19
N ILE A 849 -4.05 -24.52 -7.93
CA ILE A 849 -4.63 -23.52 -8.83
C ILE A 849 -3.78 -23.55 -10.10
N THR A 850 -4.28 -24.19 -11.16
CA THR A 850 -3.68 -24.07 -12.49
C THR A 850 -3.85 -22.63 -12.96
N SER A 851 -2.84 -22.05 -13.61
CA SER A 851 -2.89 -20.68 -14.15
C SER A 851 -4.20 -20.45 -14.91
N ALA A 852 -5.16 -19.77 -14.29
CA ALA A 852 -6.45 -19.51 -14.89
C ALA A 852 -6.28 -18.59 -16.10
N ALA A 853 -7.11 -18.80 -17.13
CA ALA A 853 -7.22 -17.84 -18.21
C ALA A 853 -7.74 -16.51 -17.66
N ILE A 854 -7.41 -15.39 -18.32
CA ILE A 854 -8.07 -14.11 -18.05
C ILE A 854 -9.59 -14.37 -18.11
N PRO A 855 -10.40 -13.93 -17.12
CA PRO A 855 -11.84 -14.18 -17.13
C PRO A 855 -12.41 -13.74 -18.49
N ALA A 856 -13.18 -14.61 -19.13
CA ALA A 856 -13.72 -14.33 -20.45
C ALA A 856 -14.66 -13.12 -20.37
N PRO A 857 -14.54 -12.11 -21.25
CA PRO A 857 -15.60 -11.12 -21.39
C PRO A 857 -16.83 -11.85 -21.90
N VAL A 858 -17.94 -11.80 -21.16
CA VAL A 858 -19.24 -12.19 -21.72
C VAL A 858 -19.72 -11.04 -22.62
N GLU A 859 -19.06 -10.87 -23.78
CA GLU A 859 -19.72 -10.27 -24.94
C GLU A 859 -20.70 -11.31 -25.48
N THR A 860 -21.94 -11.31 -24.99
CA THR A 860 -23.03 -11.78 -25.85
C THR A 860 -23.49 -10.60 -26.68
N THR A 861 -23.22 -10.65 -27.97
CA THR A 861 -23.77 -9.78 -29.00
C THR A 861 -25.30 -9.85 -29.00
N ALA A 862 -25.93 -9.08 -28.12
CA ALA A 862 -27.33 -8.71 -28.21
C ALA A 862 -27.37 -7.19 -27.99
N SER A 863 -27.79 -6.47 -29.02
CA SER A 863 -27.99 -5.03 -28.97
C SER A 863 -28.85 -4.64 -27.76
N CYS A 864 -28.24 -4.06 -26.73
CA CYS A 864 -28.90 -3.51 -25.55
C CYS A 864 -29.38 -2.07 -25.82
N PRO A 865 -30.69 -1.77 -25.76
CA PRO A 865 -31.16 -0.41 -25.58
C PRO A 865 -31.29 -0.11 -24.08
N GLY A 866 -30.31 0.62 -23.53
CA GLY A 866 -30.50 1.50 -22.37
C GLY A 866 -30.27 0.92 -20.96
N MET A 867 -29.34 1.56 -20.26
CA MET A 867 -29.29 1.79 -18.80
C MET A 867 -28.98 0.65 -17.82
N LEU A 868 -28.47 -0.50 -18.24
CA LEU A 868 -27.64 -1.34 -17.36
C LEU A 868 -26.54 -1.98 -18.22
N GLN A 869 -25.32 -1.46 -18.14
CA GLN A 869 -24.12 -2.08 -18.70
C GLN A 869 -23.37 -2.74 -17.54
N CYS A 870 -23.39 -4.07 -17.50
CA CYS A 870 -22.41 -4.93 -16.84
C CYS A 870 -21.66 -5.67 -17.94
#